data_AF-A0A150TK91-F1
#
_entry.id   AF-A0A150TK91-F1
#
_cell.length_a   1.000
_cell.length_b   1.000
_cell.length_c   1.000
_cell.angle_alpha   90.00
_cell.angle_beta   90.00
_cell.angle_gamma   90.00
#
_symmetry.space_group_name_H-M   'P 1'
#
loop_
_entity.id
_entity.type
_entity.pdbx_description
1 polymer ?
#
loop_
_entity_poly.entity_id
_entity_poly.type
_entity_poly.pdbx_seq_one_letter_code
_entity_poly.pdbx_strand_id
1 'polypeptide(L)'
;MNRLSSDIEEIDGDYDVVVVGSGYGGAIMASRLARAGMKVCVLERGRERQPGEYPNTALEAVADMQMNLPEVGHEGSRTGLFDLHVNKDIGVLVGCGLGGTSLINANVSIRAEPRVFDDPRWPAELRSEKMEHLNTGYRLAERMLSPNPYPESYPPLPKLTALQRSAEVMGQPFRRTNINVTFKDGINAAGVVQKACNNCGDCCSGCNYGSKNTVLMNYLPDAKRHGAHIFVEVSVRHVERRNDGKWNVHYQVLDTGREAFDAPTLVVTANIVVLSAGALGSTEILLRSKELGLPLSDQLGQGFSGNGDMLGFGYNCTPKLEGIGFGHRAVSATSPVGPCITGVIDMRNQADIKDDIIIEEGAIPGALAPLLPLMFKAASCTGGSNTAPQNALAQGVREAESLLLGAYHGATMHTQTYLVMGHEANCGTMKLERDQLRIDWPQVGTEPIFEKMNARLFETTAPLEGISVKDPIWSPKVGDKLITVHPLGGCMMADSAESGVVNHKGTVFASSAGAAVHEGLYVCDGSIVPVSLGVNPLLTISALAERCAIHLARDRGLHIDYSDKGPIPPEPQTRKPGIRFTETMKGYFSKAVDSDFQTAADLGKQEDSSFKFILTIVSEDVDAMLASPEHEARTLGTVDAPALSGRPLTVTHGTFNLFVQDPDAADTRLMKYKMRMRSEEGRSFYFYGFKVIKDRPFWDAWHDTTTLYITIHEGEDETGPAIGKGILVIEPEDFIRQLGTLDVTNAKNAEERLATTVKFGRYFAGVVYDYYGGVAAPLEFADSNPPPQKRRPLRVPGPRFYPFKSGDGVDLLLTRYQGGSKGPVMLAHGLGVSSRIFSTDTIETNLLEHLVAHGYDVWLLDFRSSVLLPASKTQYSADQIALYDYPAAVAKVREATGAAGVQVVAHCYGATTFTMAMLAGLKGVRSAVISQISTHVVTPAMVHLKAGLHAPSVLDALGVESLTTNASSHEGFFSRLYDRALALYPVGDGEHCNSAVCHRISFMYSLLYEHAQLNFATHDRLYELFGEATMRAFEGLALMTRKGHVVDAEGKDVYLPHLDRMAIPIRFIHGAENQCFLPASTEKTVEVLSARNGAGLYSRNVIPGYGHIDCIFGKSASTDVYPFMVEHLDRT
;
A
#
# COMPACT_ATOMS: atom_id res chain seq x y z
N MET A 1 13.54 -12.88 -16.15
CA MET A 1 12.18 -13.41 -16.02
C MET A 1 11.39 -12.38 -15.23
N ASN A 2 10.08 -12.26 -15.49
CA ASN A 2 9.24 -11.30 -14.78
C ASN A 2 9.04 -11.78 -13.33
N ARG A 3 8.74 -10.84 -12.42
CA ARG A 3 8.25 -11.21 -11.09
C ARG A 3 6.89 -11.90 -11.25
N LEU A 4 6.70 -13.00 -10.53
CA LEU A 4 5.47 -13.79 -10.55
C LEU A 4 4.51 -13.40 -9.42
N SER A 5 5.07 -12.90 -8.31
CA SER A 5 4.30 -12.47 -7.16
C SER A 5 3.43 -11.24 -7.48
N SER A 6 2.22 -11.27 -6.96
CA SER A 6 1.23 -10.19 -6.98
C SER A 6 1.32 -9.43 -5.66
N ASP A 7 0.85 -8.19 -5.64
CA ASP A 7 0.98 -7.33 -4.47
C ASP A 7 -0.07 -7.71 -3.41
N ILE A 8 0.32 -7.71 -2.13
CA ILE A 8 -0.41 -8.42 -1.08
C ILE A 8 -1.80 -7.83 -0.79
N GLU A 9 -1.98 -6.54 -1.05
CA GLU A 9 -3.25 -5.81 -0.97
C GLU A 9 -4.27 -6.20 -2.06
N GLU A 10 -3.85 -6.94 -3.09
CA GLU A 10 -4.70 -7.49 -4.16
C GLU A 10 -5.29 -8.85 -3.81
N ILE A 11 -5.02 -9.37 -2.60
CA ILE A 11 -5.62 -10.63 -2.18
C ILE A 11 -7.14 -10.49 -2.04
N ASP A 12 -7.87 -11.22 -2.88
CA ASP A 12 -9.32 -11.31 -2.78
C ASP A 12 -9.78 -12.05 -1.52
N GLY A 13 -10.98 -11.70 -1.04
CA GLY A 13 -11.58 -12.39 0.12
C GLY A 13 -12.09 -13.81 -0.18
N ASP A 14 -12.26 -14.19 -1.44
CA ASP A 14 -12.77 -15.50 -1.85
C ASP A 14 -12.08 -16.02 -3.13
N TYR A 15 -11.73 -17.31 -3.10
CA TYR A 15 -11.11 -18.05 -4.20
C TYR A 15 -11.77 -19.42 -4.40
N ASP A 16 -11.66 -19.98 -5.61
CA ASP A 16 -12.05 -21.37 -5.81
C ASP A 16 -11.07 -22.32 -5.10
N VAL A 17 -9.78 -21.99 -5.16
CA VAL A 17 -8.70 -22.78 -4.57
C VAL A 17 -7.68 -21.89 -3.89
N VAL A 18 -7.31 -22.22 -2.65
CA VAL A 18 -6.10 -21.73 -2.00
C VAL A 18 -5.08 -22.87 -1.93
N VAL A 19 -3.90 -22.64 -2.51
CA VAL A 19 -2.74 -23.54 -2.45
C VAL A 19 -1.73 -22.94 -1.47
N VAL A 20 -1.38 -23.69 -0.43
CA VAL A 20 -0.47 -23.25 0.62
C VAL A 20 0.90 -23.84 0.38
N GLY A 21 1.90 -22.99 0.12
CA GLY A 21 3.25 -23.37 -0.27
C GLY A 21 3.41 -23.51 -1.78
N SER A 22 4.60 -23.16 -2.28
CA SER A 22 4.91 -23.08 -3.71
C SER A 22 6.01 -24.05 -4.17
N GLY A 23 6.28 -25.10 -3.39
CA GLY A 23 7.20 -26.18 -3.76
C GLY A 23 6.65 -27.06 -4.90
N TYR A 24 7.22 -28.26 -5.07
CA TYR A 24 6.81 -29.19 -6.14
C TYR A 24 5.30 -29.46 -6.15
N GLY A 25 4.73 -29.86 -5.01
CA GLY A 25 3.29 -30.11 -4.87
C GLY A 25 2.45 -28.88 -5.19
N GLY A 26 2.77 -27.75 -4.57
CA GLY A 26 1.98 -26.53 -4.68
C GLY A 26 2.02 -25.92 -6.07
N ALA A 27 3.20 -25.84 -6.69
CA ALA A 27 3.34 -25.32 -8.05
C ALA A 27 2.59 -26.17 -9.08
N ILE A 28 2.63 -27.50 -8.94
CA ILE A 28 1.87 -28.43 -9.80
C ILE A 28 0.38 -28.22 -9.60
N MET A 29 -0.11 -28.25 -8.36
CA MET A 29 -1.54 -28.08 -8.07
C MET A 29 -2.05 -26.71 -8.57
N ALA A 30 -1.29 -25.65 -8.34
CA ALA A 30 -1.63 -24.32 -8.84
C ALA A 30 -1.72 -24.26 -10.38
N SER A 31 -0.71 -24.79 -11.08
CA SER A 31 -0.69 -24.85 -12.56
C SER A 31 -1.88 -25.65 -13.10
N ARG A 32 -2.14 -26.84 -12.56
CA ARG A 32 -3.18 -27.74 -13.08
C ARG A 32 -4.58 -27.20 -12.81
N LEU A 33 -4.83 -26.62 -11.64
CA LEU A 33 -6.13 -26.04 -11.30
C LEU A 33 -6.40 -24.72 -12.02
N ALA A 34 -5.37 -23.89 -12.24
CA ALA A 34 -5.49 -22.69 -13.09
C ALA A 34 -5.76 -23.07 -14.56
N ARG A 35 -5.09 -24.09 -15.09
CA ARG A 35 -5.39 -24.67 -16.42
C ARG A 35 -6.77 -25.29 -16.53
N ALA A 36 -7.39 -25.63 -15.41
CA ALA A 36 -8.77 -26.08 -15.34
C ALA A 36 -9.79 -24.92 -15.23
N GLY A 37 -9.32 -23.66 -15.27
CA GLY A 37 -10.15 -22.46 -15.23
C GLY A 37 -10.56 -22.00 -13.83
N MET A 38 -9.95 -22.56 -12.77
CA MET A 38 -10.26 -22.17 -11.40
C MET A 38 -9.55 -20.87 -11.01
N LYS A 39 -10.19 -20.06 -10.16
CA LYS A 39 -9.55 -18.90 -9.52
C LYS A 39 -8.65 -19.38 -8.38
N VAL A 40 -7.34 -19.44 -8.67
CA VAL A 40 -6.32 -20.00 -7.76
C VAL A 40 -5.56 -18.90 -7.03
N CYS A 41 -5.43 -19.03 -5.71
CA CYS A 41 -4.53 -18.26 -4.86
C CYS A 41 -3.39 -19.15 -4.36
N VAL A 42 -2.14 -18.73 -4.53
CA VAL A 42 -0.95 -19.39 -3.97
C VAL A 42 -0.39 -18.53 -2.86
N LEU A 43 -0.24 -19.10 -1.66
CA LEU A 43 0.34 -18.43 -0.49
C LEU A 43 1.70 -19.04 -0.16
N GLU A 44 2.77 -18.28 -0.31
CA GLU A 44 4.14 -18.70 -0.04
C GLU A 44 4.75 -17.90 1.12
N ARG A 45 5.37 -18.60 2.08
CA ARG A 45 5.99 -17.97 3.27
C ARG A 45 7.26 -17.19 2.92
N GLY A 46 8.10 -17.70 2.02
CA GLY A 46 9.37 -17.05 1.67
C GLY A 46 9.22 -16.01 0.56
N ARG A 47 10.32 -15.31 0.26
CA ARG A 47 10.35 -14.29 -0.82
C ARG A 47 10.48 -14.91 -2.21
N GLU A 48 10.11 -14.14 -3.22
CA GLU A 48 10.50 -14.43 -4.60
C GLU A 48 11.97 -14.05 -4.84
N ARG A 49 12.79 -15.00 -5.31
CA ARG A 49 14.18 -14.76 -5.72
C ARG A 49 14.39 -15.24 -7.15
N GLN A 50 14.71 -14.32 -8.06
CA GLN A 50 14.97 -14.61 -9.46
C GLN A 50 16.45 -14.96 -9.69
N PRO A 51 16.80 -15.65 -10.80
CA PRO A 51 18.20 -15.84 -11.18
C PRO A 51 18.95 -14.50 -11.23
N GLY A 52 20.03 -14.40 -10.46
CA GLY A 52 20.81 -13.18 -10.22
C GLY A 52 20.73 -12.67 -8.79
N GLU A 53 19.74 -13.13 -8.01
CA GLU A 53 19.43 -12.65 -6.65
C GLU A 53 19.74 -13.68 -5.56
N TYR A 54 20.21 -14.87 -5.92
CA TYR A 54 20.58 -15.89 -4.95
C TYR A 54 21.95 -15.59 -4.32
N PRO A 55 22.17 -15.94 -3.04
CA PRO A 55 23.44 -15.70 -2.36
C PRO A 55 24.66 -16.27 -3.10
N ASN A 56 25.66 -15.42 -3.34
CA ASN A 56 26.95 -15.77 -3.97
C ASN A 56 28.16 -15.54 -3.04
N THR A 57 27.93 -14.96 -1.86
CA THR A 57 28.94 -14.72 -0.83
C THR A 57 28.50 -15.30 0.51
N ALA A 58 29.45 -15.50 1.43
CA ALA A 58 29.16 -16.02 2.77
C ALA A 58 28.24 -15.08 3.58
N LEU A 59 28.42 -13.75 3.46
CA LEU A 59 27.62 -12.77 4.19
C LEU A 59 26.16 -12.79 3.73
N GLU A 60 25.92 -12.86 2.41
CA GLU A 60 24.58 -13.01 1.84
C GLU A 60 23.93 -14.33 2.29
N ALA A 61 24.68 -15.43 2.30
CA ALA A 61 24.16 -16.72 2.72
C ALA A 61 23.77 -16.72 4.21
N VAL A 62 24.54 -16.03 5.07
CA VAL A 62 24.20 -15.85 6.48
C VAL A 62 22.95 -14.97 6.65
N ALA A 63 22.82 -13.89 5.87
CA ALA A 63 21.65 -13.03 5.92
C ALA A 63 20.35 -13.75 5.48
N ASP A 64 20.47 -14.74 4.60
CA ASP A 64 19.37 -15.59 4.12
C ASP A 64 19.20 -16.90 4.92
N MET A 65 19.95 -17.09 6.03
CA MET A 65 19.83 -18.24 6.92
C MET A 65 18.79 -17.98 8.00
N GLN A 66 17.90 -18.95 8.22
CA GLN A 66 16.98 -18.99 9.35
C GLN A 66 17.08 -20.35 10.06
N MET A 67 16.88 -20.35 11.37
CA MET A 67 17.06 -21.54 12.20
C MET A 67 15.90 -21.71 13.17
N ASN A 68 15.47 -22.95 13.35
CA ASN A 68 14.54 -23.35 14.40
C ASN A 68 15.31 -24.20 15.43
N LEU A 69 15.61 -23.60 16.57
CA LEU A 69 16.49 -24.15 17.61
C LEU A 69 15.69 -24.67 18.81
N PRO A 70 16.10 -25.80 19.44
CA PRO A 70 15.51 -26.26 20.69
C PRO A 70 15.64 -25.19 21.77
N GLU A 71 14.60 -25.01 22.58
CA GLU A 71 14.49 -24.06 23.71
C GLU A 71 14.54 -22.56 23.36
N VAL A 72 15.36 -22.15 22.40
CA VAL A 72 15.55 -20.75 21.95
C VAL A 72 14.42 -20.31 21.00
N GLY A 73 13.98 -21.20 20.11
CA GLY A 73 12.93 -20.91 19.14
C GLY A 73 13.48 -20.53 17.76
N HIS A 74 12.81 -19.60 17.09
CA HIS A 74 13.14 -19.19 15.72
C HIS A 74 14.15 -18.03 15.73
N GLU A 75 15.22 -18.16 14.94
CA GLU A 75 16.27 -17.16 14.76
C GLU A 75 16.45 -16.83 13.27
N GLY A 76 16.76 -15.57 12.97
CA GLY A 76 16.86 -15.06 11.60
C GLY A 76 15.52 -14.57 11.04
N SER A 77 15.51 -14.25 9.75
CA SER A 77 14.27 -13.82 9.07
C SER A 77 13.42 -15.03 8.69
N ARG A 78 12.13 -14.99 9.02
CA ARG A 78 11.15 -16.03 8.65
C ARG A 78 11.00 -16.21 7.13
N THR A 79 11.48 -15.26 6.33
CA THR A 79 11.43 -15.26 4.85
C THR A 79 12.80 -15.55 4.20
N GLY A 80 13.84 -15.83 5.01
CA GLY A 80 15.17 -16.23 4.55
C GLY A 80 15.17 -17.55 3.77
N LEU A 81 16.09 -17.73 2.82
CA LEU A 81 16.07 -18.84 1.86
C LEU A 81 16.34 -20.23 2.50
N PHE A 82 17.27 -20.31 3.46
CA PHE A 82 17.71 -21.57 4.06
C PHE A 82 17.08 -21.74 5.44
N ASP A 83 16.17 -22.71 5.60
CA ASP A 83 15.47 -22.96 6.86
C ASP A 83 15.95 -24.27 7.49
N LEU A 84 16.76 -24.14 8.55
CA LEU A 84 17.35 -25.26 9.27
C LEU A 84 16.59 -25.53 10.57
N HIS A 85 15.93 -26.69 10.62
CA HIS A 85 15.26 -27.19 11.82
C HIS A 85 16.21 -28.09 12.59
N VAL A 86 16.65 -27.64 13.75
CA VAL A 86 17.57 -28.38 14.61
C VAL A 86 16.76 -29.14 15.66
N ASN A 87 16.81 -30.46 15.62
CA ASN A 87 16.22 -31.30 16.67
C ASN A 87 17.31 -32.10 17.41
N LYS A 88 16.88 -32.91 18.36
CA LYS A 88 17.79 -33.68 19.22
C LYS A 88 18.68 -34.62 18.41
N ASP A 89 18.07 -35.46 17.59
CA ASP A 89 18.75 -36.56 16.87
C ASP A 89 18.83 -36.32 15.34
N ILE A 90 18.02 -35.39 14.79
CA ILE A 90 18.01 -35.08 13.35
C ILE A 90 17.84 -33.58 13.06
N GLY A 91 18.68 -33.07 12.15
CA GLY A 91 18.53 -31.77 11.53
C GLY A 91 17.81 -31.88 10.18
N VAL A 92 16.96 -30.90 9.85
CA VAL A 92 16.27 -30.84 8.55
C VAL A 92 16.54 -29.50 7.91
N LEU A 93 17.07 -29.50 6.68
CA LEU A 93 17.27 -28.28 5.89
C LEU A 93 16.26 -28.24 4.74
N VAL A 94 15.46 -27.18 4.69
CA VAL A 94 14.50 -26.94 3.61
C VAL A 94 14.69 -25.55 2.99
N GLY A 95 14.19 -25.38 1.75
CA GLY A 95 14.18 -24.07 1.09
C GLY A 95 12.89 -23.32 1.35
N CYS A 96 12.97 -22.03 1.65
CA CYS A 96 11.85 -21.14 1.89
C CYS A 96 11.86 -20.00 0.85
N GLY A 97 10.84 -19.92 0.00
CA GLY A 97 10.80 -18.98 -1.12
C GLY A 97 9.86 -19.45 -2.23
N LEU A 98 9.56 -18.55 -3.18
CA LEU A 98 8.69 -18.88 -4.31
C LEU A 98 9.34 -19.97 -5.20
N GLY A 99 8.90 -21.21 -5.01
CA GLY A 99 9.48 -22.42 -5.58
C GLY A 99 9.98 -23.46 -4.56
N GLY A 100 9.95 -23.15 -3.27
CA GLY A 100 10.35 -24.00 -2.15
C GLY A 100 11.76 -24.59 -2.28
N THR A 101 11.95 -25.83 -1.82
CA THR A 101 13.26 -26.52 -1.87
C THR A 101 13.79 -26.75 -3.30
N SER A 102 12.97 -26.59 -4.36
CA SER A 102 13.49 -26.62 -5.74
C SER A 102 14.56 -25.55 -5.99
N LEU A 103 14.51 -24.45 -5.24
CA LEU A 103 15.48 -23.35 -5.34
C LEU A 103 16.88 -23.80 -4.90
N ILE A 104 16.99 -24.63 -3.86
CA ILE A 104 18.26 -25.01 -3.20
C ILE A 104 18.64 -26.49 -3.36
N ASN A 105 17.86 -27.32 -4.05
CA ASN A 105 18.20 -28.74 -4.21
C ASN A 105 19.27 -29.01 -5.28
N ALA A 106 19.71 -30.27 -5.37
CA ALA A 106 20.75 -30.73 -6.29
C ALA A 106 20.26 -31.15 -7.69
N ASN A 107 18.96 -30.97 -8.02
CA ASN A 107 18.31 -31.25 -9.31
C ASN A 107 18.09 -32.70 -9.73
N VAL A 108 18.40 -33.69 -8.89
CA VAL A 108 18.34 -35.09 -9.31
C VAL A 108 16.91 -35.59 -9.49
N SER A 109 16.64 -36.17 -10.65
CA SER A 109 15.35 -36.72 -11.06
C SER A 109 15.49 -38.22 -11.35
N ILE A 110 15.41 -39.02 -10.30
CA ILE A 110 15.38 -40.49 -10.36
C ILE A 110 13.99 -40.96 -9.96
N ARG A 111 13.44 -41.93 -10.69
CA ARG A 111 12.20 -42.61 -10.29
C ARG A 111 12.49 -43.60 -9.15
N ALA A 112 11.62 -43.63 -8.15
CA ALA A 112 11.67 -44.67 -7.12
C ALA A 112 11.49 -46.06 -7.76
N GLU A 113 12.14 -47.08 -7.19
CA GLU A 113 11.97 -48.47 -7.63
C GLU A 113 10.51 -48.91 -7.44
N PRO A 114 9.91 -49.66 -8.38
CA PRO A 114 8.53 -50.14 -8.25
C PRO A 114 8.26 -50.88 -6.92
N ARG A 115 9.27 -51.60 -6.42
CA ARG A 115 9.21 -52.37 -5.15
C ARG A 115 8.98 -51.49 -3.91
N VAL A 116 9.32 -50.19 -3.98
CA VAL A 116 9.02 -49.23 -2.90
C VAL A 116 7.51 -49.14 -2.66
N PHE A 117 6.73 -49.27 -3.72
CA PHE A 117 5.27 -49.17 -3.68
C PHE A 117 4.58 -50.48 -3.28
N ASP A 118 5.33 -51.58 -3.13
CA ASP A 118 4.76 -52.85 -2.65
C ASP A 118 4.59 -52.85 -1.11
N ASP A 119 5.19 -51.89 -0.40
CA ASP A 119 5.00 -51.71 1.04
C ASP A 119 3.51 -51.48 1.37
N PRO A 120 2.93 -52.23 2.32
CA PRO A 120 1.50 -52.16 2.64
C PRO A 120 1.06 -50.82 3.22
N ARG A 121 1.99 -49.93 3.61
CA ARG A 121 1.66 -48.55 4.01
C ARG A 121 1.19 -47.70 2.83
N TRP A 122 1.56 -48.05 1.59
CA TRP A 122 0.98 -47.39 0.43
C TRP A 122 -0.47 -47.84 0.19
N PRO A 123 -1.38 -46.91 -0.15
CA PRO A 123 -2.76 -47.25 -0.51
C PRO A 123 -2.82 -48.26 -1.65
N ALA A 124 -3.87 -49.09 -1.67
CA ALA A 124 -4.06 -50.13 -2.67
C ALA A 124 -4.00 -49.62 -4.12
N GLU A 125 -4.42 -48.39 -4.40
CA GLU A 125 -4.39 -47.75 -5.73
C GLU A 125 -3.00 -47.27 -6.18
N LEU A 126 -1.99 -47.34 -5.31
CA LEU A 126 -0.61 -46.93 -5.61
C LEU A 126 0.37 -48.10 -5.62
N ARG A 127 -0.09 -49.32 -5.30
CA ARG A 127 0.72 -50.54 -5.37
C ARG A 127 0.84 -51.05 -6.80
N SER A 128 1.89 -51.82 -7.08
CA SER A 128 2.35 -52.24 -8.42
C SER A 128 1.24 -52.71 -9.38
N GLU A 129 0.20 -53.37 -8.89
CA GLU A 129 -0.95 -53.83 -9.67
C GLU A 129 -1.81 -52.70 -10.29
N LYS A 130 -1.74 -51.46 -9.77
CA LYS A 130 -2.67 -50.36 -10.10
C LYS A 130 -2.01 -48.99 -10.37
N MET A 131 -0.70 -48.93 -10.60
CA MET A 131 0.09 -47.69 -10.72
C MET A 131 -0.16 -46.81 -11.98
N GLU A 132 -1.22 -47.02 -12.77
CA GLU A 132 -1.41 -46.35 -14.07
C GLU A 132 -1.38 -44.81 -13.97
N HIS A 133 -2.12 -44.23 -13.02
CA HIS A 133 -2.16 -42.78 -12.83
C HIS A 133 -0.87 -42.22 -12.22
N LEU A 134 -0.13 -43.02 -11.45
CA LEU A 134 1.19 -42.61 -10.93
C LEU A 134 2.22 -42.54 -12.07
N ASN A 135 2.22 -43.53 -12.98
CA ASN A 135 3.05 -43.51 -14.19
C ASN A 135 2.71 -42.34 -15.11
N THR A 136 1.42 -41.98 -15.19
CA THR A 136 0.99 -40.76 -15.89
C THR A 136 1.55 -39.51 -15.23
N GLY A 137 1.49 -39.43 -13.89
CA GLY A 137 2.08 -38.33 -13.13
C GLY A 137 3.58 -38.18 -13.37
N TYR A 138 4.35 -39.27 -13.35
CA TYR A 138 5.78 -39.26 -13.70
C TYR A 138 6.02 -38.65 -15.07
N ARG A 139 5.29 -39.11 -16.09
CA ARG A 139 5.47 -38.63 -17.47
C ARG A 139 5.14 -37.14 -17.63
N LEU A 140 4.13 -36.64 -16.91
CA LEU A 140 3.78 -35.22 -16.90
C LEU A 140 4.85 -34.37 -16.19
N ALA A 141 5.33 -34.85 -15.04
CA ALA A 141 6.41 -34.22 -14.30
C ALA A 141 7.70 -34.15 -15.12
N GLU A 142 8.10 -35.24 -15.78
CA GLU A 142 9.27 -35.29 -16.66
C GLU A 142 9.14 -34.34 -17.85
N ARG A 143 7.95 -34.19 -18.43
CA ARG A 143 7.72 -33.22 -19.52
C ARG A 143 8.04 -31.80 -19.06
N MET A 144 7.54 -31.39 -17.89
CA MET A 144 7.74 -30.02 -17.38
C MET A 144 9.15 -29.77 -16.83
N LEU A 145 9.66 -30.72 -16.03
CA LEU A 145 10.98 -30.62 -15.38
C LEU A 145 12.14 -30.88 -16.36
N SER A 146 11.86 -31.55 -17.49
CA SER A 146 12.81 -31.84 -18.57
C SER A 146 14.14 -32.43 -18.08
N PRO A 147 14.11 -33.50 -17.25
CA PRO A 147 15.32 -34.10 -16.70
C PRO A 147 16.20 -34.69 -17.81
N ASN A 148 17.51 -34.47 -17.74
CA ASN A 148 18.48 -35.02 -18.69
C ASN A 148 19.86 -35.26 -18.02
N PRO A 149 20.71 -36.15 -18.54
CA PRO A 149 22.03 -36.39 -17.97
C PRO A 149 23.04 -35.32 -18.39
N TYR A 150 24.11 -35.14 -17.61
CA TYR A 150 25.23 -34.29 -18.00
C TYR A 150 25.82 -34.75 -19.36
N PRO A 151 25.83 -33.89 -20.40
CA PRO A 151 26.17 -34.32 -21.75
C PRO A 151 27.63 -34.74 -21.90
N GLU A 152 27.91 -35.70 -22.78
CA GLU A 152 29.29 -36.05 -23.17
C GLU A 152 29.98 -34.93 -23.96
N SER A 153 29.21 -34.05 -24.60
CA SER A 153 29.72 -32.89 -25.32
C SER A 153 30.20 -31.76 -24.40
N TYR A 154 29.90 -31.84 -23.10
CA TYR A 154 30.37 -30.88 -22.11
C TYR A 154 31.75 -31.30 -21.55
N PRO A 155 32.53 -30.36 -20.98
CA PRO A 155 33.83 -30.67 -20.41
C PRO A 155 33.77 -31.80 -19.36
N PRO A 156 34.79 -32.68 -19.30
CA PRO A 156 34.84 -33.71 -18.26
C PRO A 156 34.95 -33.06 -16.87
N LEU A 157 34.25 -33.62 -15.89
CA LEU A 157 34.24 -33.12 -14.52
C LEU A 157 35.13 -34.02 -13.64
N PRO A 158 36.16 -33.49 -12.96
CA PRO A 158 37.05 -34.32 -12.15
C PRO A 158 36.32 -35.12 -11.04
N LYS A 159 35.34 -34.50 -10.36
CA LYS A 159 34.47 -35.17 -9.38
C LYS A 159 33.68 -36.37 -9.95
N LEU A 160 33.19 -36.25 -11.19
CA LEU A 160 32.43 -37.31 -11.85
C LEU A 160 33.35 -38.48 -12.25
N THR A 161 34.52 -38.16 -12.81
CA THR A 161 35.55 -39.16 -13.16
C THR A 161 36.04 -39.91 -11.93
N ALA A 162 36.19 -39.22 -10.80
CA ALA A 162 36.55 -39.84 -9.52
C ALA A 162 35.48 -40.81 -9.00
N LEU A 163 34.20 -40.43 -9.07
CA LEU A 163 33.10 -41.32 -8.71
C LEU A 163 33.08 -42.57 -9.62
N GLN A 164 33.24 -42.37 -10.93
CA GLN A 164 33.30 -43.47 -11.90
C GLN A 164 34.44 -44.45 -11.57
N ARG A 165 35.65 -43.93 -11.31
CA ARG A 165 36.79 -44.76 -10.89
C ARG A 165 36.49 -45.55 -9.63
N SER A 166 35.80 -44.94 -8.67
CA SER A 166 35.44 -45.60 -7.42
C SER A 166 34.47 -46.76 -7.67
N ALA A 167 33.46 -46.54 -8.50
CA ALA A 167 32.52 -47.59 -8.91
C ALA A 167 33.20 -48.76 -9.63
N GLU A 168 34.12 -48.47 -10.56
CA GLU A 168 34.88 -49.48 -11.31
C GLU A 168 35.70 -50.38 -10.37
N VAL A 169 36.40 -49.80 -9.40
CA VAL A 169 37.19 -50.58 -8.42
C VAL A 169 36.30 -51.36 -7.45
N MET A 170 35.14 -50.80 -7.06
CA MET A 170 34.16 -51.50 -6.22
C MET A 170 33.38 -52.59 -6.98
N GLY A 171 33.49 -52.64 -8.32
CA GLY A 171 32.70 -53.53 -9.16
C GLY A 171 31.20 -53.21 -9.12
N GLN A 172 30.84 -51.94 -8.93
CA GLN A 172 29.45 -51.49 -8.79
C GLN A 172 28.96 -50.70 -10.02
N PRO A 173 27.65 -50.70 -10.32
CA PRO A 173 27.10 -49.96 -11.44
C PRO A 173 27.28 -48.45 -11.28
N PHE A 174 27.80 -47.80 -12.32
CA PHE A 174 27.87 -46.34 -12.42
C PHE A 174 27.01 -45.85 -13.57
N ARG A 175 26.31 -44.74 -13.37
CA ARG A 175 25.61 -44.03 -14.44
C ARG A 175 25.61 -42.52 -14.22
N ARG A 176 25.59 -41.76 -15.31
CA ARG A 176 25.21 -40.35 -15.28
C ARG A 176 23.73 -40.27 -14.93
N THR A 177 23.39 -39.48 -13.92
CA THR A 177 22.00 -39.38 -13.46
C THR A 177 21.27 -38.25 -14.17
N ASN A 178 19.96 -38.40 -14.31
CA ASN A 178 19.11 -37.39 -14.88
C ASN A 178 18.93 -36.23 -13.89
N ILE A 179 19.14 -35.00 -14.37
CA ILE A 179 19.02 -33.77 -13.58
C ILE A 179 18.18 -32.72 -14.29
N ASN A 180 17.49 -31.89 -13.52
CA ASN A 180 16.66 -30.78 -14.00
C ASN A 180 17.51 -29.55 -14.36
N VAL A 181 18.45 -29.71 -15.29
CA VAL A 181 19.36 -28.65 -15.75
C VAL A 181 19.36 -28.60 -17.27
N THR A 182 19.31 -27.42 -17.87
CA THR A 182 19.48 -27.26 -19.31
C THR A 182 20.93 -27.03 -19.69
N PHE A 183 21.35 -27.68 -20.77
CA PHE A 183 22.69 -27.58 -21.34
C PHE A 183 22.71 -26.90 -22.71
N LYS A 184 21.57 -26.32 -23.10
CA LYS A 184 21.42 -25.52 -24.32
C LYS A 184 20.56 -24.30 -24.03
N ASP A 185 20.87 -23.21 -24.71
CA ASP A 185 19.97 -22.05 -24.75
C ASP A 185 18.67 -22.44 -25.44
N GLY A 186 17.54 -22.00 -24.90
CA GLY A 186 16.25 -22.32 -25.48
C GLY A 186 15.07 -21.99 -24.59
N ILE A 187 13.92 -22.52 -24.98
CA ILE A 187 12.64 -22.34 -24.28
C ILE A 187 12.25 -23.69 -23.70
N ASN A 188 11.89 -23.71 -22.42
CA ASN A 188 11.48 -24.94 -21.75
C ASN A 188 9.99 -25.26 -21.98
N ALA A 189 9.52 -26.39 -21.43
CA ALA A 189 8.16 -26.87 -21.61
C ALA A 189 7.05 -25.93 -21.08
N ALA A 190 7.39 -24.99 -20.20
CA ALA A 190 6.44 -23.98 -19.71
C ALA A 190 6.40 -22.71 -20.59
N GLY A 191 7.31 -22.59 -21.57
CA GLY A 191 7.47 -21.39 -22.38
C GLY A 191 8.50 -20.40 -21.84
N VAL A 192 9.29 -20.77 -20.82
CA VAL A 192 10.28 -19.90 -20.20
C VAL A 192 11.63 -20.00 -20.89
N VAL A 193 12.27 -18.86 -21.17
CA VAL A 193 13.62 -18.80 -21.74
C VAL A 193 14.66 -19.21 -20.69
N GLN A 194 15.52 -20.16 -21.02
CA GLN A 194 16.62 -20.62 -20.17
C GLN A 194 17.96 -20.56 -20.91
N LYS A 195 19.03 -20.36 -20.14
CA LYS A 195 20.42 -20.37 -20.61
C LYS A 195 21.10 -21.69 -20.30
N ALA A 196 21.99 -22.13 -21.18
CA ALA A 196 22.82 -23.30 -20.97
C ALA A 196 23.63 -23.18 -19.65
N CYS A 197 23.75 -24.28 -18.92
CA CYS A 197 24.56 -24.35 -17.71
C CYS A 197 26.01 -23.97 -17.99
N ASN A 198 26.59 -23.13 -17.14
CA ASN A 198 27.98 -22.69 -17.26
C ASN A 198 28.94 -23.48 -16.37
N ASN A 199 28.50 -24.54 -15.69
CA ASN A 199 29.30 -25.37 -14.78
C ASN A 199 29.80 -24.67 -13.50
N CYS A 200 29.06 -23.70 -12.96
CA CYS A 200 29.48 -22.94 -11.77
C CYS A 200 29.51 -23.72 -10.45
N GLY A 201 28.78 -24.83 -10.29
CA GLY A 201 28.73 -25.59 -9.03
C GLY A 201 27.81 -25.06 -7.93
N ASP A 202 27.13 -23.93 -8.14
CA ASP A 202 26.35 -23.24 -7.09
C ASP A 202 24.87 -23.65 -7.01
N CYS A 203 24.53 -24.87 -7.47
CA CYS A 203 23.12 -25.29 -7.58
C CYS A 203 22.35 -25.25 -6.25
N CYS A 204 23.04 -25.49 -5.13
CA CYS A 204 22.43 -25.59 -3.81
C CYS A 204 22.35 -24.26 -3.04
N SER A 205 23.00 -23.19 -3.51
CA SER A 205 22.71 -21.83 -3.03
C SER A 205 21.66 -21.11 -3.88
N GLY A 206 21.34 -21.67 -5.05
CA GLY A 206 20.39 -21.13 -6.01
C GLY A 206 21.06 -20.78 -7.34
N CYS A 207 20.40 -21.09 -8.46
CA CYS A 207 21.01 -20.90 -9.78
C CYS A 207 20.85 -19.47 -10.28
N ASN A 208 21.94 -18.69 -10.23
CA ASN A 208 21.96 -17.31 -10.73
C ASN A 208 21.98 -17.16 -12.26
N TYR A 209 22.04 -18.26 -13.01
CA TYR A 209 22.15 -18.24 -14.47
C TYR A 209 20.87 -18.69 -15.20
N GLY A 210 19.84 -19.12 -14.47
CA GLY A 210 18.57 -19.56 -15.05
C GLY A 210 18.62 -20.92 -15.76
N SER A 211 19.71 -21.68 -15.61
CA SER A 211 19.90 -23.00 -16.24
C SER A 211 19.20 -24.13 -15.48
N LYS A 212 18.99 -23.96 -14.18
CA LYS A 212 18.29 -24.90 -13.30
C LYS A 212 16.80 -24.82 -13.58
N ASN A 213 16.15 -25.91 -13.98
CA ASN A 213 14.72 -25.94 -14.28
C ASN A 213 13.90 -26.17 -13.00
N THR A 214 13.97 -25.22 -12.07
CA THR A 214 13.21 -25.21 -10.80
C THR A 214 11.72 -24.99 -11.06
N VAL A 215 10.85 -25.19 -10.06
CA VAL A 215 9.41 -24.94 -10.27
C VAL A 215 9.07 -23.45 -10.44
N LEU A 216 9.96 -22.56 -9.99
CA LEU A 216 9.94 -21.13 -10.32
C LEU A 216 10.18 -20.87 -11.82
N MET A 217 10.89 -21.77 -12.51
CA MET A 217 11.20 -21.64 -13.93
C MET A 217 10.21 -22.41 -14.83
N ASN A 218 9.22 -23.13 -14.27
CA ASN A 218 8.26 -23.89 -15.07
C ASN A 218 6.79 -23.81 -14.58
N TYR A 219 6.40 -24.56 -13.56
CA TYR A 219 5.02 -24.69 -13.10
C TYR A 219 4.43 -23.37 -12.58
N LEU A 220 5.19 -22.54 -11.86
CA LEU A 220 4.69 -21.27 -11.33
C LEU A 220 4.46 -20.21 -12.43
N PRO A 221 5.39 -19.99 -13.39
CA PRO A 221 5.11 -19.18 -14.57
C PRO A 221 3.91 -19.69 -15.36
N ASP A 222 3.76 -21.00 -15.47
CA ASP A 222 2.61 -21.62 -16.14
C ASP A 222 1.29 -21.36 -15.39
N ALA A 223 1.29 -21.44 -14.05
CA ALA A 223 0.13 -21.11 -13.22
C ALA A 223 -0.26 -19.63 -13.37
N LYS A 224 0.70 -18.71 -13.27
CA LYS A 224 0.46 -17.27 -13.44
C LYS A 224 -0.10 -16.94 -14.83
N ARG A 225 0.43 -17.57 -15.89
CA ARG A 225 -0.10 -17.43 -17.26
C ARG A 225 -1.58 -17.84 -17.38
N HIS A 226 -2.03 -18.79 -16.57
CA HIS A 226 -3.42 -19.25 -16.55
C HIS A 226 -4.27 -18.56 -15.46
N GLY A 227 -3.81 -17.44 -14.89
CA GLY A 227 -4.60 -16.60 -13.99
C GLY A 227 -4.44 -16.88 -12.50
N ALA A 228 -3.47 -17.71 -12.08
CA ALA A 228 -3.19 -17.87 -10.65
C ALA A 228 -2.64 -16.57 -10.04
N HIS A 229 -3.20 -16.18 -8.89
CA HIS A 229 -2.68 -15.11 -8.03
C HIS A 229 -1.65 -15.73 -7.09
N ILE A 230 -0.47 -15.12 -6.98
CA ILE A 230 0.65 -15.67 -6.20
C ILE A 230 1.09 -14.61 -5.22
N PHE A 231 1.02 -14.90 -3.93
CA PHE A 231 1.42 -13.98 -2.86
C PHE A 231 2.59 -14.60 -2.07
N VAL A 232 3.62 -13.81 -1.85
CA VAL A 232 4.84 -14.20 -1.12
C VAL A 232 4.89 -13.51 0.23
N GLU A 233 5.76 -13.97 1.12
CA GLU A 233 5.85 -13.46 2.50
C GLU A 233 4.54 -13.66 3.29
N VAL A 234 3.78 -14.71 2.95
CA VAL A 234 2.51 -15.08 3.58
C VAL A 234 2.65 -16.43 4.30
N SER A 235 2.61 -16.40 5.63
CA SER A 235 2.63 -17.61 6.47
C SER A 235 1.22 -18.03 6.84
N VAL A 236 0.71 -19.09 6.24
CA VAL A 236 -0.52 -19.76 6.72
C VAL A 236 -0.25 -20.40 8.08
N ARG A 237 -1.20 -20.25 9.01
CA ARG A 237 -1.11 -20.75 10.39
C ARG A 237 -1.98 -21.98 10.61
N HIS A 238 -3.24 -21.93 10.20
CA HIS A 238 -4.19 -23.03 10.34
C HIS A 238 -5.34 -22.89 9.33
N VAL A 239 -6.15 -23.94 9.22
CA VAL A 239 -7.35 -23.97 8.38
C VAL A 239 -8.55 -24.36 9.23
N GLU A 240 -9.71 -23.76 8.94
CA GLU A 240 -10.95 -24.01 9.67
C GLU A 240 -12.09 -24.30 8.68
N ARG A 241 -12.96 -25.25 9.02
CA ARG A 241 -14.16 -25.56 8.24
C ARG A 241 -15.31 -24.64 8.63
N ARG A 242 -15.92 -23.97 7.66
CA ARG A 242 -17.11 -23.12 7.86
C ARG A 242 -18.40 -23.94 7.83
N ASN A 243 -19.44 -23.40 8.46
CA ASN A 243 -20.80 -23.96 8.48
C ASN A 243 -21.46 -24.03 7.09
N ASP A 244 -21.07 -23.15 6.16
CA ASP A 244 -21.56 -23.12 4.77
C ASP A 244 -20.82 -24.09 3.84
N GLY A 245 -19.88 -24.87 4.37
CA GLY A 245 -19.12 -25.86 3.62
C GLY A 245 -17.82 -25.35 3.01
N LYS A 246 -17.52 -24.04 3.07
CA LYS A 246 -16.24 -23.47 2.63
C LYS A 246 -15.14 -23.61 3.71
N TRP A 247 -13.92 -23.22 3.36
CA TRP A 247 -12.75 -23.21 4.24
C TRP A 247 -12.27 -21.79 4.51
N ASN A 248 -11.94 -21.49 5.77
CA ASN A 248 -11.16 -20.33 6.14
C ASN A 248 -9.68 -20.73 6.23
N VAL A 249 -8.82 -19.94 5.58
CA VAL A 249 -7.36 -20.09 5.65
C VAL A 249 -6.82 -18.89 6.40
N HIS A 250 -6.29 -19.13 7.60
CA HIS A 250 -5.78 -18.08 8.48
C HIS A 250 -4.30 -17.87 8.21
N TYR A 251 -3.90 -16.64 7.89
CA TYR A 251 -2.54 -16.32 7.47
C TYR A 251 -1.99 -15.04 8.13
N GLN A 252 -0.67 -14.94 8.16
CA GLN A 252 0.08 -13.76 8.58
C GLN A 252 0.89 -13.24 7.40
N VAL A 253 0.90 -11.93 7.20
CA VAL A 253 1.84 -11.27 6.28
C VAL A 253 3.10 -10.95 7.06
N LEU A 254 4.23 -11.47 6.61
CA LEU A 254 5.52 -11.35 7.29
C LEU A 254 6.29 -10.11 6.84
N ASP A 255 7.26 -9.69 7.65
CA ASP A 255 8.20 -8.60 7.34
C ASP A 255 7.46 -7.28 6.98
N THR A 256 6.26 -7.07 7.54
CA THR A 256 5.44 -5.84 7.37
C THR A 256 5.41 -4.95 8.61
N GLY A 257 5.98 -5.43 9.73
CA GLY A 257 5.94 -4.74 11.03
C GLY A 257 4.64 -4.96 11.80
N ARG A 258 3.68 -5.72 11.24
CA ARG A 258 2.46 -6.14 11.92
C ARG A 258 2.74 -6.97 13.18
N GLU A 259 3.84 -7.71 13.17
CA GLU A 259 4.32 -8.51 14.27
C GLU A 259 4.65 -7.65 15.51
N ALA A 260 5.06 -6.40 15.33
CA ALA A 260 5.33 -5.46 16.43
C ALA A 260 4.07 -5.01 17.18
N PHE A 261 2.88 -5.30 16.63
CA PHE A 261 1.58 -4.94 17.16
C PHE A 261 0.72 -6.15 17.57
N ASP A 262 1.31 -7.35 17.62
CA ASP A 262 0.63 -8.61 17.90
C ASP A 262 -0.61 -8.80 17.00
N ALA A 263 -0.45 -8.49 15.71
CA ALA A 263 -1.57 -8.47 14.79
C ALA A 263 -2.24 -9.86 14.67
N PRO A 264 -3.59 -9.92 14.74
CA PRO A 264 -4.33 -11.12 14.42
C PRO A 264 -4.04 -11.64 13.02
N THR A 265 -4.31 -12.93 12.80
CA THR A 265 -4.27 -13.51 11.45
C THR A 265 -5.34 -12.87 10.57
N LEU A 266 -5.00 -12.64 9.31
CA LEU A 266 -5.95 -12.36 8.24
C LEU A 266 -6.60 -13.66 7.77
N VAL A 267 -7.75 -13.57 7.11
CA VAL A 267 -8.49 -14.73 6.61
C VAL A 267 -8.82 -14.58 5.13
N VAL A 268 -8.58 -15.64 4.37
CA VAL A 268 -9.10 -15.82 3.01
C VAL A 268 -9.99 -17.05 2.96
N THR A 269 -11.12 -16.96 2.26
CA THR A 269 -12.06 -18.07 2.13
C THR A 269 -11.86 -18.82 0.81
N ALA A 270 -12.00 -20.15 0.82
CA ALA A 270 -11.92 -20.97 -0.39
C ALA A 270 -12.89 -22.16 -0.41
N ASN A 271 -13.25 -22.63 -1.60
CA ASN A 271 -13.97 -23.90 -1.77
C ASN A 271 -13.04 -25.11 -1.58
N ILE A 272 -11.78 -24.98 -1.99
CA ILE A 272 -10.75 -26.02 -1.90
C ILE A 272 -9.49 -25.42 -1.27
N VAL A 273 -8.90 -26.14 -0.33
CA VAL A 273 -7.59 -25.86 0.24
C VAL A 273 -6.65 -27.02 -0.06
N VAL A 274 -5.50 -26.69 -0.66
CA VAL A 274 -4.44 -27.65 -0.94
C VAL A 274 -3.21 -27.27 -0.12
N LEU A 275 -2.91 -28.06 0.90
CA LEU A 275 -1.69 -27.93 1.67
C LEU A 275 -0.52 -28.55 0.89
N SER A 276 0.49 -27.74 0.65
CA SER A 276 1.71 -28.10 -0.09
C SER A 276 2.94 -27.35 0.47
N ALA A 277 2.94 -27.12 1.79
CA ALA A 277 3.96 -26.40 2.54
C ALA A 277 5.19 -27.27 2.89
N GLY A 278 5.33 -28.43 2.24
CA GLY A 278 6.37 -29.41 2.49
C GLY A 278 6.04 -30.33 3.66
N ALA A 279 6.86 -31.36 3.85
CA ALA A 279 6.66 -32.38 4.88
C ALA A 279 6.40 -31.77 6.28
N LEU A 280 7.23 -30.79 6.64
CA LEU A 280 7.16 -30.09 7.91
C LEU A 280 5.96 -29.14 7.95
N GLY A 281 5.86 -28.20 6.99
CA GLY A 281 4.87 -27.13 7.02
C GLY A 281 3.41 -27.62 6.92
N SER A 282 3.13 -28.61 6.07
CA SER A 282 1.76 -29.15 5.93
C SER A 282 1.33 -29.90 7.18
N THR A 283 2.25 -30.66 7.78
CA THR A 283 2.01 -31.34 9.08
C THR A 283 1.79 -30.31 10.18
N GLU A 284 2.60 -29.26 10.24
CA GLU A 284 2.52 -28.21 11.26
C GLU A 284 1.18 -27.45 11.21
N ILE A 285 0.71 -27.10 10.02
CA ILE A 285 -0.59 -26.44 9.82
C ILE A 285 -1.74 -27.34 10.28
N LEU A 286 -1.71 -28.63 9.94
CA LEU A 286 -2.76 -29.56 10.36
C LEU A 286 -2.71 -29.85 11.87
N LEU A 287 -1.53 -29.93 12.48
CA LEU A 287 -1.40 -30.10 13.93
C LEU A 287 -2.04 -28.92 14.67
N ARG A 288 -1.76 -27.68 14.24
CA ARG A 288 -2.41 -26.47 14.79
C ARG A 288 -3.92 -26.51 14.58
N SER A 289 -4.35 -26.91 13.38
CA SER A 289 -5.78 -27.03 13.07
C SER A 289 -6.47 -28.09 13.97
N LYS A 290 -5.79 -29.19 14.30
CA LYS A 290 -6.26 -30.22 15.25
C LYS A 290 -6.40 -29.67 16.67
N GLU A 291 -5.40 -28.93 17.16
CA GLU A 291 -5.43 -28.28 18.48
C GLU A 291 -6.58 -27.27 18.59
N LEU A 292 -6.94 -26.63 17.47
CA LEU A 292 -8.08 -25.71 17.36
C LEU A 292 -9.43 -26.40 17.09
N GLY A 293 -9.47 -27.73 17.07
CA GLY A 293 -10.70 -28.52 17.04
C GLY A 293 -11.11 -29.10 15.68
N LEU A 294 -10.28 -28.99 14.64
CA LEU A 294 -10.53 -29.69 13.37
C LEU A 294 -10.37 -31.22 13.59
N PRO A 295 -11.42 -32.04 13.34
CA PRO A 295 -11.31 -33.48 13.50
C PRO A 295 -10.33 -34.08 12.49
N LEU A 296 -9.26 -34.72 12.94
CA LEU A 296 -8.21 -35.27 12.10
C LEU A 296 -7.74 -36.63 12.63
N SER A 297 -7.11 -37.42 11.75
CA SER A 297 -6.50 -38.69 12.11
C SER A 297 -5.51 -38.58 13.29
N ASP A 298 -5.39 -39.64 14.08
CA ASP A 298 -4.36 -39.77 15.12
C ASP A 298 -2.98 -40.16 14.57
N GLN A 299 -2.90 -40.49 13.28
CA GLN A 299 -1.66 -40.70 12.54
C GLN A 299 -0.99 -39.39 12.10
N LEU A 300 -1.63 -38.24 12.36
CA LEU A 300 -1.05 -36.93 12.05
C LEU A 300 0.27 -36.73 12.82
N GLY A 301 1.33 -36.39 12.08
CA GLY A 301 2.68 -36.24 12.59
C GLY A 301 3.48 -37.55 12.67
N GLN A 302 2.87 -38.71 12.42
CA GLN A 302 3.55 -40.00 12.47
C GLN A 302 4.30 -40.31 11.17
N GLY A 303 5.27 -41.23 11.26
CA GLY A 303 5.96 -41.81 10.10
C GLY A 303 6.86 -40.83 9.35
N PHE A 304 7.47 -39.89 10.06
CA PHE A 304 8.50 -39.03 9.49
C PHE A 304 9.71 -39.87 9.04
N SER A 305 10.27 -39.49 7.89
CA SER A 305 11.44 -40.10 7.25
C SER A 305 12.42 -39.02 6.81
N GLY A 306 13.71 -39.26 7.02
CA GLY A 306 14.82 -38.48 6.45
C GLY A 306 15.29 -39.01 5.09
N ASN A 307 14.51 -39.92 4.49
CA ASN A 307 14.76 -40.63 3.24
C ASN A 307 16.09 -41.42 3.21
N GLY A 308 16.60 -41.80 4.39
CA GLY A 308 17.89 -42.46 4.53
C GLY A 308 19.07 -41.58 4.09
N ASP A 309 18.94 -40.25 4.20
CA ASP A 309 19.99 -39.31 3.83
C ASP A 309 21.21 -39.44 4.74
N MET A 310 22.39 -39.48 4.14
CA MET A 310 23.66 -39.36 4.84
C MET A 310 24.66 -38.58 3.99
N LEU A 311 25.32 -37.59 4.62
CA LEU A 311 26.37 -36.80 4.00
C LEU A 311 27.75 -37.39 4.35
N GLY A 312 28.62 -37.53 3.36
CA GLY A 312 29.98 -38.03 3.56
C GLY A 312 31.00 -37.30 2.70
N PHE A 313 32.28 -37.43 3.05
CA PHE A 313 33.36 -36.81 2.29
C PHE A 313 34.57 -37.72 2.11
N GLY A 314 35.10 -37.73 0.89
CA GLY A 314 36.47 -38.19 0.62
C GLY A 314 37.42 -37.01 0.70
N TYR A 315 37.94 -36.69 1.88
CA TYR A 315 38.76 -35.50 2.11
C TYR A 315 40.22 -35.71 1.69
N ASN A 316 40.83 -34.69 1.07
CA ASN A 316 42.26 -34.67 0.73
C ASN A 316 42.76 -35.86 -0.12
N CYS A 317 41.94 -36.29 -1.08
CA CYS A 317 42.23 -37.35 -2.05
C CYS A 317 43.49 -37.05 -2.88
N THR A 318 44.09 -38.10 -3.47
CA THR A 318 45.21 -37.93 -4.41
C THR A 318 44.80 -37.15 -5.68
N PRO A 319 43.72 -37.51 -6.42
CA PRO A 319 43.27 -36.70 -7.55
C PRO A 319 42.68 -35.36 -7.10
N LYS A 320 42.84 -34.34 -7.94
CA LYS A 320 42.13 -33.06 -7.81
C LYS A 320 40.69 -33.25 -8.26
N LEU A 321 39.71 -32.79 -7.46
CA LEU A 321 38.29 -33.10 -7.66
C LEU A 321 37.45 -31.89 -8.07
N GLU A 322 37.88 -30.68 -7.69
CA GLU A 322 37.24 -29.42 -8.09
C GLU A 322 35.75 -29.34 -7.73
N GLY A 323 35.37 -29.83 -6.55
CA GLY A 323 33.98 -29.89 -6.07
C GLY A 323 33.45 -28.63 -5.38
N ILE A 324 34.08 -27.47 -5.55
CA ILE A 324 33.71 -26.22 -4.85
C ILE A 324 33.21 -25.21 -5.88
N GLY A 325 31.95 -24.80 -5.74
CA GLY A 325 31.31 -23.83 -6.61
C GLY A 325 32.01 -22.47 -6.65
N PHE A 326 31.74 -21.67 -7.68
CA PHE A 326 32.45 -20.41 -7.90
C PHE A 326 31.90 -19.23 -7.08
N GLY A 327 30.62 -19.27 -6.68
CA GLY A 327 29.96 -18.15 -6.02
C GLY A 327 30.10 -16.87 -6.84
N HIS A 328 30.66 -15.81 -6.26
CA HIS A 328 30.92 -14.54 -6.93
C HIS A 328 32.15 -14.54 -7.87
N ARG A 329 32.92 -15.63 -7.94
CA ARG A 329 34.12 -15.72 -8.80
C ARG A 329 33.73 -15.98 -10.25
N ALA A 330 34.57 -15.52 -11.18
CA ALA A 330 34.40 -15.86 -12.59
C ALA A 330 34.59 -17.38 -12.80
N VAL A 331 33.66 -17.98 -13.54
CA VAL A 331 33.69 -19.41 -13.85
C VAL A 331 34.89 -19.75 -14.75
N SER A 332 35.62 -20.81 -14.40
CA SER A 332 36.77 -21.28 -15.17
C SER A 332 36.35 -22.25 -16.27
N ALA A 333 36.72 -21.94 -17.52
CA ALA A 333 36.53 -22.87 -18.64
C ALA A 333 37.48 -24.08 -18.59
N THR A 334 38.64 -23.95 -17.95
CA THR A 334 39.68 -25.00 -17.86
C THR A 334 39.57 -25.87 -16.62
N SER A 335 38.79 -25.45 -15.61
CA SER A 335 38.55 -26.16 -14.36
C SER A 335 37.05 -26.07 -13.96
N PRO A 336 36.16 -26.73 -14.70
CA PRO A 336 34.72 -26.67 -14.45
C PRO A 336 34.32 -27.55 -13.26
N VAL A 337 33.43 -27.04 -12.42
CA VAL A 337 32.84 -27.79 -11.29
C VAL A 337 31.69 -28.67 -11.79
N GLY A 338 30.83 -28.11 -12.65
CA GLY A 338 29.62 -28.75 -13.16
C GLY A 338 28.41 -28.55 -12.23
N PRO A 339 27.22 -29.07 -12.59
CA PRO A 339 26.08 -29.13 -11.67
C PRO A 339 26.43 -29.87 -10.37
N CYS A 340 25.70 -29.59 -9.28
CA CYS A 340 25.98 -30.18 -7.97
C CYS A 340 26.10 -31.70 -8.03
N ILE A 341 25.13 -32.39 -8.62
CA ILE A 341 25.18 -33.85 -8.82
C ILE A 341 25.07 -34.14 -10.31
N THR A 342 25.90 -35.06 -10.81
CA THR A 342 25.88 -35.50 -12.23
C THR A 342 26.00 -37.01 -12.40
N GLY A 343 26.48 -37.75 -11.40
CA GLY A 343 26.64 -39.20 -11.46
C GLY A 343 26.25 -39.90 -10.16
N VAL A 344 25.96 -41.18 -10.28
CA VAL A 344 25.56 -42.04 -9.17
C VAL A 344 26.19 -43.43 -9.30
N ILE A 345 26.64 -43.98 -8.17
CA ILE A 345 26.88 -45.41 -7.99
C ILE A 345 25.56 -46.01 -7.52
N ASP A 346 24.94 -46.81 -8.38
CA ASP A 346 23.57 -47.30 -8.20
C ASP A 346 23.60 -48.76 -7.73
N MET A 347 23.59 -48.96 -6.41
CA MET A 347 23.63 -50.30 -5.78
C MET A 347 22.23 -50.79 -5.38
N ARG A 348 21.17 -50.27 -6.03
CA ARG A 348 19.80 -50.74 -5.86
C ARG A 348 19.60 -52.12 -6.51
N ASN A 349 18.40 -52.68 -6.35
CA ASN A 349 18.04 -54.03 -6.83
C ASN A 349 18.72 -55.18 -6.07
N GLN A 350 19.00 -54.97 -4.78
CA GLN A 350 19.39 -56.03 -3.86
C GLN A 350 18.19 -56.94 -3.53
N ALA A 351 18.46 -58.09 -2.91
CA ALA A 351 17.44 -59.06 -2.53
C ALA A 351 16.43 -58.47 -1.52
N ASP A 352 16.91 -57.71 -0.55
CA ASP A 352 16.10 -56.90 0.36
C ASP A 352 16.25 -55.43 -0.05
N ILE A 353 15.13 -54.72 -0.17
CA ILE A 353 15.12 -53.27 -0.47
C ILE A 353 15.83 -52.46 0.62
N LYS A 354 15.92 -52.97 1.86
CA LYS A 354 16.68 -52.34 2.95
C LYS A 354 18.19 -52.35 2.72
N ASP A 355 18.68 -53.12 1.76
CA ASP A 355 20.09 -53.12 1.36
C ASP A 355 20.37 -52.22 0.15
N ASP A 356 19.32 -51.63 -0.45
CA ASP A 356 19.46 -50.70 -1.58
C ASP A 356 20.13 -49.41 -1.08
N ILE A 357 21.24 -49.04 -1.72
CA ILE A 357 22.00 -47.82 -1.45
C ILE A 357 22.33 -47.13 -2.78
N ILE A 358 22.24 -45.81 -2.82
CA ILE A 358 22.82 -45.00 -3.89
C ILE A 358 23.85 -44.04 -3.32
N ILE A 359 24.94 -43.81 -4.06
CA ILE A 359 25.98 -42.83 -3.71
C ILE A 359 26.13 -41.84 -4.85
N GLU A 360 25.83 -40.58 -4.59
CA GLU A 360 25.91 -39.48 -5.53
C GLU A 360 27.13 -38.61 -5.23
N GLU A 361 27.77 -38.09 -6.28
CA GLU A 361 28.84 -37.10 -6.15
C GLU A 361 28.26 -35.69 -6.10
N GLY A 362 28.76 -34.83 -5.20
CA GLY A 362 28.23 -33.49 -4.95
C GLY A 362 29.23 -32.35 -5.18
N ALA A 363 28.70 -31.13 -5.33
CA ALA A 363 29.47 -29.88 -5.24
C ALA A 363 28.95 -29.00 -4.10
N ILE A 364 29.86 -28.29 -3.43
CA ILE A 364 29.53 -27.37 -2.34
C ILE A 364 29.46 -25.94 -2.89
N PRO A 365 28.40 -25.16 -2.63
CA PRO A 365 28.30 -23.79 -3.13
C PRO A 365 29.49 -22.91 -2.72
N GLY A 366 29.93 -22.06 -3.65
CA GLY A 366 31.05 -21.15 -3.45
C GLY A 366 30.82 -20.12 -2.34
N ALA A 367 29.55 -19.82 -2.01
CA ALA A 367 29.19 -18.99 -0.87
C ALA A 367 29.74 -19.54 0.47
N LEU A 368 29.91 -20.86 0.60
CA LEU A 368 30.46 -21.50 1.80
C LEU A 368 31.99 -21.65 1.76
N ALA A 369 32.63 -21.38 0.62
CA ALA A 369 34.06 -21.62 0.41
C ALA A 369 34.98 -21.07 1.53
N PRO A 370 34.75 -19.87 2.12
CA PRO A 370 35.60 -19.37 3.20
C PRO A 370 35.64 -20.24 4.46
N LEU A 371 34.59 -21.04 4.71
CA LEU A 371 34.44 -21.85 5.92
C LEU A 371 35.00 -23.27 5.77
N LEU A 372 35.12 -23.76 4.54
CA LEU A 372 35.40 -25.17 4.24
C LEU A 372 36.77 -25.68 4.72
N PRO A 373 37.90 -24.94 4.59
CA PRO A 373 39.21 -25.46 5.00
C PRO A 373 39.25 -25.84 6.48
N LEU A 374 38.68 -24.99 7.34
CA LEU A 374 38.62 -25.23 8.78
C LEU A 374 37.63 -26.36 9.10
N MET A 375 36.46 -26.34 8.48
CA MET A 375 35.42 -27.35 8.69
C MET A 375 35.92 -28.76 8.34
N PHE A 376 36.54 -28.94 7.17
CA PHE A 376 37.07 -30.23 6.76
C PHE A 376 38.24 -30.68 7.62
N LYS A 377 39.13 -29.77 8.03
CA LYS A 377 40.22 -30.12 8.95
C LYS A 377 39.69 -30.59 10.31
N ALA A 378 38.67 -29.92 10.85
CA ALA A 378 38.05 -30.33 12.10
C ALA A 378 37.36 -31.70 11.96
N ALA A 379 36.63 -31.93 10.87
CA ALA A 379 35.93 -33.18 10.61
C ALA A 379 36.92 -34.36 10.42
N SER A 380 38.04 -34.15 9.72
CA SER A 380 39.05 -35.18 9.53
C SER A 380 39.73 -35.60 10.84
N CYS A 381 39.94 -34.66 11.77
CA CYS A 381 40.51 -34.95 13.10
C CYS A 381 39.54 -35.64 14.07
N THR A 382 38.24 -35.50 13.88
CA THR A 382 37.21 -35.95 14.85
C THR A 382 36.50 -37.24 14.45
N GLY A 383 36.67 -37.71 13.21
CA GLY A 383 36.07 -38.97 12.74
C GLY A 383 36.62 -39.50 11.42
N GLY A 384 37.75 -38.99 10.92
CA GLY A 384 38.34 -39.40 9.64
C GLY A 384 39.10 -40.73 9.69
N SER A 385 38.92 -41.57 8.66
CA SER A 385 39.68 -42.81 8.45
C SER A 385 40.52 -42.70 7.17
N ASN A 386 41.85 -42.67 7.30
CA ASN A 386 42.74 -42.50 6.15
C ASN A 386 42.87 -43.82 5.36
N THR A 387 42.46 -43.82 4.10
CA THR A 387 42.52 -45.00 3.23
C THR A 387 43.90 -45.20 2.60
N ALA A 388 44.77 -44.19 2.67
CA ALA A 388 46.14 -44.23 2.17
C ALA A 388 47.13 -43.56 3.16
N PRO A 389 47.40 -44.16 4.33
CA PRO A 389 48.32 -43.60 5.33
C PRO A 389 49.73 -43.31 4.79
N GLN A 390 50.16 -44.02 3.76
CA GLN A 390 51.43 -43.78 3.06
C GLN A 390 51.54 -42.37 2.45
N ASN A 391 50.42 -41.68 2.21
CA ASN A 391 50.37 -40.34 1.60
C ASN A 391 50.33 -39.20 2.64
N ALA A 392 50.47 -39.50 3.94
CA ALA A 392 50.25 -38.54 5.03
C ALA A 392 51.06 -37.23 4.91
N LEU A 393 52.32 -37.29 4.43
CA LEU A 393 53.14 -36.09 4.24
C LEU A 393 52.56 -35.16 3.16
N ALA A 394 52.23 -35.71 1.98
CA ALA A 394 51.64 -34.95 0.89
C ALA A 394 50.26 -34.41 1.25
N GLN A 395 49.48 -35.20 1.99
CA GLN A 395 48.22 -34.77 2.58
C GLN A 395 48.42 -33.57 3.52
N GLY A 396 49.38 -33.63 4.44
CA GLY A 396 49.69 -32.53 5.38
C GLY A 396 50.12 -31.23 4.70
N VAL A 397 50.89 -31.31 3.60
CA VAL A 397 51.24 -30.14 2.78
C VAL A 397 50.00 -29.50 2.18
N ARG A 398 49.13 -30.30 1.55
CA ARG A 398 47.86 -29.81 0.97
C ARG A 398 46.91 -29.24 2.02
N GLU A 399 46.88 -29.78 3.24
CA GLU A 399 46.08 -29.21 4.32
C GLU A 399 46.57 -27.80 4.71
N ALA A 400 47.89 -27.63 4.86
CA ALA A 400 48.48 -26.33 5.13
C ALA A 400 48.21 -25.33 4.00
N GLU A 401 48.29 -25.76 2.74
CA GLU A 401 47.92 -24.94 1.58
C GLU A 401 46.45 -24.48 1.64
N SER A 402 45.50 -25.35 1.97
CA SER A 402 44.09 -24.94 2.11
C SER A 402 43.86 -23.94 3.24
N LEU A 403 44.53 -24.11 4.38
CA LEU A 403 44.41 -23.19 5.53
C LEU A 403 45.02 -21.82 5.24
N LEU A 404 46.08 -21.76 4.42
CA LEU A 404 46.76 -20.51 4.06
C LEU A 404 46.14 -19.80 2.85
N LEU A 405 45.77 -20.55 1.81
CA LEU A 405 45.34 -20.02 0.50
C LEU A 405 43.83 -20.18 0.25
N GLY A 406 43.09 -20.79 1.18
CA GLY A 406 41.64 -20.98 1.11
C GLY A 406 41.17 -22.21 0.34
N ALA A 407 39.83 -22.34 0.20
CA ALA A 407 39.16 -23.54 -0.31
C ALA A 407 39.47 -23.91 -1.77
N TYR A 408 39.98 -22.97 -2.58
CA TYR A 408 40.33 -23.22 -3.98
C TYR A 408 41.78 -23.71 -4.16
N HIS A 409 42.43 -24.13 -3.08
CA HIS A 409 43.78 -24.68 -3.06
C HIS A 409 43.87 -25.87 -2.10
N GLY A 410 44.93 -26.67 -2.23
CA GLY A 410 45.26 -27.73 -1.28
C GLY A 410 44.18 -28.81 -1.11
N ALA A 411 44.05 -29.32 0.11
CA ALA A 411 43.20 -30.44 0.49
C ALA A 411 41.70 -30.23 0.15
N THR A 412 41.20 -29.00 0.23
CA THR A 412 39.78 -28.68 -0.05
C THR A 412 39.42 -28.93 -1.51
N MET A 413 40.30 -28.58 -2.46
CA MET A 413 40.10 -28.89 -3.90
C MET A 413 40.25 -30.37 -4.24
N HIS A 414 40.79 -31.15 -3.30
CA HIS A 414 40.96 -32.59 -3.36
C HIS A 414 39.88 -33.31 -2.54
N THR A 415 38.73 -32.66 -2.29
CA THR A 415 37.64 -33.23 -1.49
C THR A 415 36.46 -33.64 -2.36
N GLN A 416 36.03 -34.89 -2.22
CA GLN A 416 34.83 -35.44 -2.84
C GLN A 416 33.66 -35.30 -1.87
N THR A 417 32.55 -34.72 -2.32
CA THR A 417 31.30 -34.78 -1.55
C THR A 417 30.51 -36.01 -1.99
N TYR A 418 29.98 -36.76 -1.03
CA TYR A 418 29.11 -37.90 -1.24
C TYR A 418 27.76 -37.64 -0.58
N LEU A 419 26.69 -37.78 -1.35
CA LEU A 419 25.32 -37.82 -0.83
C LEU A 419 24.82 -39.25 -0.98
N VAL A 420 24.47 -39.87 0.14
CA VAL A 420 24.07 -41.28 0.20
C VAL A 420 22.61 -41.35 0.60
N MET A 421 21.85 -42.22 -0.05
CA MET A 421 20.44 -42.49 0.26
C MET A 421 20.17 -43.98 0.31
N GLY A 422 19.18 -44.38 1.10
CA GLY A 422 18.75 -45.76 1.29
C GLY A 422 17.43 -45.83 2.06
N HIS A 423 17.16 -46.97 2.70
CA HIS A 423 15.88 -47.21 3.37
C HIS A 423 16.04 -47.39 4.88
N GLU A 424 15.37 -46.52 5.64
CA GLU A 424 15.37 -46.48 7.11
C GLU A 424 14.01 -46.96 7.69
N ALA A 425 13.86 -46.99 9.01
CA ALA A 425 12.66 -47.49 9.67
C ALA A 425 11.40 -46.62 9.44
N ASN A 426 11.55 -45.31 9.21
CA ASN A 426 10.46 -44.33 9.03
C ASN A 426 9.56 -44.20 10.29
N CYS A 427 10.18 -44.10 11.47
CA CYS A 427 9.48 -44.06 12.75
C CYS A 427 9.57 -42.71 13.48
N GLY A 428 10.04 -41.65 12.80
CA GLY A 428 10.07 -40.32 13.38
C GLY A 428 8.65 -39.79 13.64
N THR A 429 8.50 -39.01 14.71
CA THR A 429 7.25 -38.34 15.07
C THR A 429 7.43 -36.82 15.07
N MET A 430 6.47 -36.12 14.49
CA MET A 430 6.38 -34.66 14.49
C MET A 430 5.26 -34.19 15.40
N LYS A 431 5.56 -33.23 16.27
CA LYS A 431 4.59 -32.66 17.22
C LYS A 431 4.83 -31.17 17.41
N LEU A 432 3.84 -30.45 17.90
CA LEU A 432 3.99 -29.06 18.30
C LEU A 432 4.48 -28.98 19.74
N GLU A 433 5.51 -28.18 19.97
CA GLU A 433 5.96 -27.77 21.29
C GLU A 433 6.07 -26.24 21.30
N ARG A 434 5.24 -25.57 22.11
CA ARG A 434 5.17 -24.09 22.19
C ARG A 434 4.99 -23.43 20.80
N ASP A 435 4.02 -23.93 20.03
CA ASP A 435 3.71 -23.46 18.67
C ASP A 435 4.83 -23.66 17.63
N GLN A 436 5.82 -24.51 17.92
CA GLN A 436 6.87 -24.87 16.97
C GLN A 436 6.89 -26.36 16.70
N LEU A 437 7.06 -26.74 15.43
CA LEU A 437 7.25 -28.14 15.06
C LEU A 437 8.56 -28.70 15.63
N ARG A 438 8.49 -29.87 16.23
CA ARG A 438 9.63 -30.65 16.71
C ARG A 438 9.56 -32.08 16.22
N ILE A 439 10.73 -32.62 15.91
CA ILE A 439 10.90 -33.99 15.43
C ILE A 439 11.55 -34.82 16.54
N ASP A 440 10.88 -35.90 16.92
CA ASP A 440 11.38 -36.90 17.86
C ASP A 440 11.65 -38.20 17.11
N TRP A 441 12.93 -38.59 17.08
CA TRP A 441 13.38 -39.86 16.49
C TRP A 441 14.61 -40.37 17.24
N PRO A 442 14.40 -40.98 18.42
CA PRO A 442 15.51 -41.39 19.27
C PRO A 442 16.44 -42.35 18.54
N GLN A 443 17.74 -42.07 18.59
CA GLN A 443 18.81 -42.98 18.13
C GLN A 443 18.81 -43.31 16.62
N VAL A 444 18.19 -42.48 15.77
CA VAL A 444 18.13 -42.70 14.32
C VAL A 444 19.51 -42.97 13.68
N GLY A 445 20.56 -42.27 14.13
CA GLY A 445 21.92 -42.45 13.62
C GLY A 445 22.58 -43.79 13.96
N THR A 446 21.92 -44.63 14.76
CA THR A 446 22.36 -46.00 15.08
C THR A 446 21.61 -47.09 14.31
N GLU A 447 20.69 -46.72 13.41
CA GLU A 447 20.00 -47.70 12.58
C GLU A 447 21.00 -48.44 11.66
N PRO A 448 20.83 -49.77 11.44
CA PRO A 448 21.80 -50.59 10.70
C PRO A 448 22.13 -50.10 9.29
N ILE A 449 21.22 -49.34 8.65
CA ILE A 449 21.44 -48.78 7.32
C ILE A 449 22.56 -47.74 7.32
N PHE A 450 22.64 -46.87 8.34
CA PHE A 450 23.68 -45.84 8.41
C PHE A 450 25.06 -46.43 8.67
N GLU A 451 25.15 -47.53 9.44
CA GLU A 451 26.41 -48.27 9.59
C GLU A 451 26.89 -48.84 8.25
N LYS A 452 25.97 -49.46 7.48
CA LYS A 452 26.27 -49.98 6.13
C LYS A 452 26.72 -48.86 5.19
N MET A 453 26.01 -47.74 5.17
CA MET A 453 26.36 -46.58 4.34
C MET A 453 27.73 -46.01 4.69
N ASN A 454 28.05 -45.90 5.99
CA ASN A 454 29.37 -45.47 6.44
C ASN A 454 30.48 -46.43 6.01
N ALA A 455 30.24 -47.75 6.02
CA ALA A 455 31.20 -48.72 5.49
C ALA A 455 31.40 -48.53 3.98
N ARG A 456 30.33 -48.27 3.22
CA ARG A 456 30.42 -47.99 1.78
C ARG A 456 31.19 -46.71 1.48
N LEU A 457 31.06 -45.65 2.27
CA LEU A 457 31.86 -44.42 2.08
C LEU A 457 33.37 -44.67 2.12
N PHE A 458 33.83 -45.55 3.02
CA PHE A 458 35.24 -45.92 3.09
C PHE A 458 35.68 -46.64 1.81
N GLU A 459 34.89 -47.62 1.35
CA GLU A 459 35.13 -48.34 0.10
C GLU A 459 35.13 -47.42 -1.12
N THR A 460 34.24 -46.42 -1.16
CA THR A 460 34.18 -45.42 -2.23
C THR A 460 35.35 -44.45 -2.17
N THR A 461 35.87 -44.12 -0.99
CA THR A 461 37.01 -43.20 -0.84
C THR A 461 38.35 -43.88 -1.09
N ALA A 462 38.47 -45.19 -0.84
CA ALA A 462 39.72 -45.92 -0.95
C ALA A 462 40.41 -45.83 -2.33
N PRO A 463 39.69 -45.96 -3.47
CA PRO A 463 40.24 -45.78 -4.82
C PRO A 463 40.82 -44.39 -5.10
N LEU A 464 40.41 -43.38 -4.33
CA LEU A 464 40.87 -42.00 -4.44
C LEU A 464 41.99 -41.66 -3.44
N GLU A 465 42.37 -42.61 -2.57
CA GLU A 465 43.46 -42.46 -1.59
C GLU A 465 43.26 -41.25 -0.63
N GLY A 466 42.01 -40.99 -0.26
CA GLY A 466 41.61 -39.90 0.62
C GLY A 466 41.43 -40.31 2.09
N ILE A 467 40.96 -39.35 2.87
CA ILE A 467 40.50 -39.54 4.24
C ILE A 467 38.98 -39.65 4.17
N SER A 468 38.44 -40.83 4.47
CA SER A 468 36.99 -41.04 4.56
C SER A 468 36.48 -40.34 5.81
N VAL A 469 35.76 -39.25 5.62
CA VAL A 469 35.12 -38.47 6.68
C VAL A 469 33.64 -38.83 6.66
N LYS A 470 33.20 -39.41 7.77
CA LYS A 470 31.79 -39.68 8.06
C LYS A 470 31.04 -38.36 8.22
N ASP A 471 29.72 -38.40 8.33
CA ASP A 471 28.91 -37.18 8.50
C ASP A 471 29.52 -36.25 9.59
N PRO A 472 29.84 -34.98 9.29
CA PRO A 472 30.53 -34.09 10.22
C PRO A 472 29.80 -33.82 11.54
N ILE A 473 28.48 -34.08 11.59
CA ILE A 473 27.64 -33.95 12.80
C ILE A 473 27.58 -35.30 13.57
N TRP A 474 28.04 -36.39 12.95
CA TRP A 474 28.12 -37.74 13.50
C TRP A 474 29.45 -37.95 14.24
N SER A 475 29.52 -37.41 15.45
CA SER A 475 30.61 -37.64 16.41
C SER A 475 30.07 -38.23 17.72
N PRO A 476 30.80 -39.19 18.36
CA PRO A 476 30.44 -39.70 19.68
C PRO A 476 30.34 -38.61 20.77
N LYS A 477 30.92 -37.42 20.53
CA LYS A 477 30.85 -36.26 21.43
C LYS A 477 29.61 -35.38 21.21
N VAL A 478 28.90 -35.55 20.09
CA VAL A 478 27.75 -34.74 19.66
C VAL A 478 26.47 -35.58 19.51
N GLY A 479 26.55 -36.91 19.69
CA GLY A 479 25.41 -37.80 19.88
C GLY A 479 24.88 -38.47 18.61
N ASP A 480 25.74 -38.73 17.62
CA ASP A 480 25.40 -39.49 16.40
C ASP A 480 24.20 -38.93 15.63
N LYS A 481 24.12 -37.60 15.51
CA LYS A 481 23.01 -36.91 14.84
C LYS A 481 23.12 -37.00 13.31
N LEU A 482 21.96 -36.95 12.63
CA LEU A 482 21.86 -36.92 11.16
C LEU A 482 21.38 -35.57 10.66
N ILE A 483 21.62 -35.28 9.38
CA ILE A 483 20.98 -34.18 8.65
C ILE A 483 20.30 -34.73 7.40
N THR A 484 19.04 -34.33 7.18
CA THR A 484 18.29 -34.68 5.96
C THR A 484 17.93 -33.41 5.19
N VAL A 485 17.96 -33.53 3.86
CA VAL A 485 17.42 -32.54 2.91
C VAL A 485 16.19 -33.08 2.18
N HIS A 486 15.79 -34.31 2.50
CA HIS A 486 14.66 -35.03 1.93
C HIS A 486 13.64 -35.44 3.00
N PRO A 487 13.08 -34.49 3.79
CA PRO A 487 12.04 -34.84 4.76
C PRO A 487 10.79 -35.34 4.05
N LEU A 488 10.26 -36.48 4.53
CA LEU A 488 9.04 -37.15 4.06
C LEU A 488 8.16 -37.54 5.25
N GLY A 489 6.87 -37.79 4.99
CA GLY A 489 5.93 -38.26 6.00
C GLY A 489 5.34 -37.16 6.89
N GLY A 490 4.49 -37.57 7.84
CA GLY A 490 3.69 -36.67 8.70
C GLY A 490 2.22 -36.56 8.33
N CYS A 491 1.90 -36.59 7.04
CA CYS A 491 0.54 -36.61 6.51
C CYS A 491 0.31 -37.83 5.60
N MET A 492 0.84 -38.99 6.01
CA MET A 492 0.97 -40.19 5.19
C MET A 492 -0.33 -40.58 4.47
N MET A 493 -0.20 -40.99 3.20
CA MET A 493 -1.28 -41.66 2.48
C MET A 493 -1.61 -43.01 3.11
N ALA A 494 -2.89 -43.37 3.17
CA ALA A 494 -3.34 -44.70 3.56
C ALA A 494 -4.72 -45.05 2.99
N ASP A 495 -5.15 -46.29 3.20
CA ASP A 495 -6.50 -46.77 2.85
C ASP A 495 -7.57 -46.25 3.85
N SER A 496 -7.18 -45.91 5.09
CA SER A 496 -8.09 -45.42 6.13
C SER A 496 -7.40 -44.50 7.15
N ALA A 497 -8.19 -43.81 7.97
CA ALA A 497 -7.73 -42.86 8.97
C ALA A 497 -6.92 -43.51 10.11
N GLU A 498 -7.11 -44.80 10.37
CA GLU A 498 -6.35 -45.54 11.38
C GLU A 498 -4.87 -45.72 11.02
N SER A 499 -4.55 -45.66 9.72
CA SER A 499 -3.22 -45.95 9.18
C SER A 499 -2.59 -44.79 8.41
N GLY A 500 -3.28 -43.67 8.24
CA GLY A 500 -2.73 -42.44 7.64
C GLY A 500 -3.62 -41.22 7.83
N VAL A 501 -3.20 -40.12 7.20
CA VAL A 501 -3.84 -38.79 7.33
C VAL A 501 -4.63 -38.41 6.09
N VAL A 502 -4.19 -38.90 4.92
CA VAL A 502 -4.88 -38.65 3.66
C VAL A 502 -5.18 -39.96 2.95
N ASN A 503 -6.25 -39.97 2.16
CA ASN A 503 -6.56 -41.11 1.29
C ASN A 503 -5.61 -41.15 0.08
N HIS A 504 -5.79 -42.15 -0.81
CA HIS A 504 -4.99 -42.28 -2.01
C HIS A 504 -5.00 -41.05 -2.94
N LYS A 505 -5.99 -40.15 -2.85
CA LYS A 505 -6.13 -38.94 -3.68
C LYS A 505 -5.49 -37.70 -3.04
N GLY A 506 -4.93 -37.83 -1.84
CA GLY A 506 -4.43 -36.72 -1.05
C GLY A 506 -5.52 -35.98 -0.27
N THR A 507 -6.77 -36.47 -0.22
CA THR A 507 -7.84 -35.84 0.58
C THR A 507 -7.69 -36.20 2.05
N VAL A 508 -7.78 -35.21 2.93
CA VAL A 508 -7.58 -35.39 4.38
C VAL A 508 -8.74 -36.17 5.02
N PHE A 509 -8.44 -37.17 5.83
CA PHE A 509 -9.44 -37.91 6.61
C PHE A 509 -10.07 -37.02 7.69
N ALA A 510 -11.39 -37.15 7.86
CA ALA A 510 -12.19 -36.31 8.75
C ALA A 510 -12.43 -36.90 10.15
N SER A 511 -11.75 -37.99 10.50
CA SER A 511 -11.83 -38.57 11.84
C SER A 511 -10.60 -39.42 12.15
N SER A 512 -10.55 -40.04 13.34
CA SER A 512 -9.53 -41.01 13.72
C SER A 512 -9.76 -42.42 13.18
N ALA A 513 -10.92 -42.70 12.54
CA ALA A 513 -11.28 -44.01 12.03
C ALA A 513 -12.06 -43.98 10.69
N GLY A 514 -11.98 -45.07 9.93
CA GLY A 514 -12.69 -45.25 8.67
C GLY A 514 -12.15 -44.39 7.51
N ALA A 515 -12.99 -44.18 6.49
CA ALA A 515 -12.59 -43.58 5.21
C ALA A 515 -13.29 -42.22 4.93
N ALA A 516 -13.96 -41.63 5.92
CA ALA A 516 -14.59 -40.32 5.76
C ALA A 516 -13.53 -39.22 5.59
N VAL A 517 -13.77 -38.28 4.70
CA VAL A 517 -12.82 -37.22 4.34
C VAL A 517 -13.41 -35.82 4.47
N HIS A 518 -12.54 -34.85 4.71
CA HIS A 518 -12.86 -33.44 4.67
C HIS A 518 -13.00 -32.98 3.23
N GLU A 519 -14.24 -32.78 2.77
CA GLU A 519 -14.47 -32.34 1.40
C GLU A 519 -13.77 -30.99 1.15
N GLY A 520 -12.92 -30.92 0.12
CA GLY A 520 -12.22 -29.69 -0.24
C GLY A 520 -10.87 -29.50 0.45
N LEU A 521 -10.44 -30.36 1.40
CA LEU A 521 -9.12 -30.27 2.03
C LEU A 521 -8.18 -31.38 1.53
N TYR A 522 -7.06 -30.97 0.93
CA TYR A 522 -6.07 -31.86 0.33
C TYR A 522 -4.66 -31.58 0.86
N VAL A 523 -3.80 -32.59 0.83
CA VAL A 523 -2.34 -32.46 1.00
C VAL A 523 -1.67 -33.10 -0.21
N CYS A 524 -0.76 -32.38 -0.87
CA CYS A 524 -0.19 -32.78 -2.17
C CYS A 524 1.34 -32.63 -2.24
N ASP A 525 2.05 -32.75 -1.12
CA ASP A 525 3.52 -32.62 -1.04
C ASP A 525 4.21 -33.85 -0.42
N GLY A 526 5.49 -33.73 -0.06
CA GLY A 526 6.28 -34.82 0.54
C GLY A 526 5.75 -35.38 1.86
N SER A 527 4.86 -34.67 2.56
CA SER A 527 4.25 -35.17 3.81
C SER A 527 3.39 -36.42 3.59
N ILE A 528 2.87 -36.62 2.37
CA ILE A 528 1.97 -37.73 2.05
C ILE A 528 2.70 -39.04 1.77
N VAL A 529 4.02 -39.01 1.65
CA VAL A 529 4.84 -40.19 1.35
C VAL A 529 5.05 -41.02 2.63
N PRO A 530 4.58 -42.27 2.69
CA PRO A 530 4.59 -43.07 3.93
C PRO A 530 5.92 -43.77 4.23
N VAL A 531 6.84 -43.84 3.26
CA VAL A 531 8.10 -44.60 3.34
C VAL A 531 9.24 -43.88 2.64
N SER A 532 10.47 -44.11 3.10
CA SER A 532 11.69 -43.71 2.38
C SER A 532 11.71 -44.29 0.97
N LEU A 533 12.08 -43.45 0.01
CA LEU A 533 12.09 -43.77 -1.41
C LEU A 533 13.43 -44.35 -1.89
N GLY A 534 14.49 -44.19 -1.10
CA GLY A 534 15.86 -44.64 -1.44
C GLY A 534 16.50 -43.88 -2.61
N VAL A 535 15.84 -42.80 -3.05
CA VAL A 535 16.28 -41.90 -4.14
C VAL A 535 15.80 -40.48 -3.84
N ASN A 536 16.33 -39.48 -4.55
CA ASN A 536 15.90 -38.09 -4.36
C ASN A 536 14.38 -37.96 -4.63
N PRO A 537 13.60 -37.38 -3.70
CA PRO A 537 12.15 -37.54 -3.68
C PRO A 537 11.40 -36.65 -4.67
N LEU A 538 12.06 -35.64 -5.25
CA LEU A 538 11.37 -34.57 -5.99
C LEU A 538 10.49 -35.09 -7.12
N LEU A 539 10.94 -36.13 -7.83
CA LEU A 539 10.24 -36.65 -9.00
C LEU A 539 9.00 -37.45 -8.57
N THR A 540 9.11 -38.24 -7.51
CA THR A 540 8.00 -38.99 -6.91
C THR A 540 6.95 -38.03 -6.33
N ILE A 541 7.38 -37.00 -5.59
CA ILE A 541 6.48 -35.96 -5.07
C ILE A 541 5.73 -35.29 -6.23
N SER A 542 6.44 -34.95 -7.30
CA SER A 542 5.82 -34.34 -8.49
C SER A 542 4.80 -35.26 -9.16
N ALA A 543 5.11 -36.56 -9.27
CA ALA A 543 4.21 -37.55 -9.85
C ALA A 543 2.95 -37.76 -9.00
N LEU A 544 3.08 -37.78 -7.67
CA LEU A 544 1.95 -37.86 -6.75
C LEU A 544 1.08 -36.60 -6.83
N ALA A 545 1.68 -35.41 -6.91
CA ALA A 545 0.93 -34.15 -7.05
C ALA A 545 0.14 -34.09 -8.38
N GLU A 546 0.75 -34.47 -9.50
CA GLU A 546 0.04 -34.60 -10.79
C GLU A 546 -1.13 -35.58 -10.69
N ARG A 547 -0.92 -36.72 -10.01
CA ARG A 547 -1.98 -37.70 -9.78
C ARG A 547 -3.11 -37.14 -8.90
N CYS A 548 -2.80 -36.39 -7.85
CA CYS A 548 -3.79 -35.72 -7.01
C CYS A 548 -4.61 -34.71 -7.84
N ALA A 549 -3.96 -33.91 -8.68
CA ALA A 549 -4.63 -32.97 -9.59
C ALA A 549 -5.59 -33.68 -10.56
N ILE A 550 -5.17 -34.81 -11.15
CA ILE A 550 -6.01 -35.62 -12.05
C ILE A 550 -7.26 -36.13 -11.33
N HIS A 551 -7.11 -36.65 -10.11
CA HIS A 551 -8.24 -37.16 -9.33
C HIS A 551 -9.19 -36.03 -8.91
N LEU A 552 -8.65 -34.91 -8.41
CA LEU A 552 -9.44 -33.74 -8.04
C LEU A 552 -10.24 -33.22 -9.24
N ALA A 553 -9.59 -33.07 -10.41
CA ALA A 553 -10.26 -32.64 -11.62
C ALA A 553 -11.37 -33.62 -12.05
N ARG A 554 -11.11 -34.93 -12.00
CA ARG A 554 -12.12 -35.96 -12.31
C ARG A 554 -13.31 -35.88 -11.34
N ASP A 555 -13.05 -35.82 -10.05
CA ASP A 555 -14.09 -35.82 -9.00
C ASP A 555 -14.97 -34.56 -9.07
N ARG A 556 -14.42 -33.44 -9.59
CA ARG A 556 -15.13 -32.16 -9.74
C ARG A 556 -15.64 -31.90 -11.17
N GLY A 557 -15.44 -32.82 -12.12
CA GLY A 557 -15.86 -32.65 -13.52
C GLY A 557 -15.09 -31.54 -14.27
N LEU A 558 -13.84 -31.26 -13.86
CA LEU A 558 -12.98 -30.25 -14.44
C LEU A 558 -12.12 -30.82 -15.58
N HIS A 559 -11.82 -30.00 -16.59
CA HIS A 559 -10.92 -30.35 -17.69
C HIS A 559 -9.60 -29.58 -17.58
N ILE A 560 -8.50 -30.28 -17.33
CA ILE A 560 -7.16 -29.67 -17.31
C ILE A 560 -6.65 -29.57 -18.78
N ASP A 561 -6.48 -28.36 -19.29
CA ASP A 561 -5.89 -28.13 -20.61
C ASP A 561 -4.36 -28.36 -20.57
N TYR A 562 -3.87 -29.45 -21.16
CA TYR A 562 -2.44 -29.76 -21.29
C TYR A 562 -1.78 -29.28 -22.60
N SER A 563 -2.48 -28.49 -23.40
CA SER A 563 -1.94 -27.89 -24.63
C SER A 563 -0.79 -26.92 -24.33
N ASP A 564 0.15 -26.87 -25.27
CA ASP A 564 1.25 -25.90 -25.25
C ASP A 564 0.72 -24.53 -25.70
N LYS A 565 1.09 -23.47 -24.98
CA LYS A 565 0.73 -22.07 -25.30
C LYS A 565 1.92 -21.30 -25.88
N GLY A 566 3.04 -21.96 -26.16
CA GLY A 566 4.24 -21.34 -26.70
C GLY A 566 5.02 -20.53 -25.65
N PRO A 567 5.95 -19.67 -26.12
CA PRO A 567 6.80 -18.85 -25.26
C PRO A 567 6.00 -17.87 -24.41
N ILE A 568 6.40 -17.72 -23.14
CA ILE A 568 5.91 -16.64 -22.28
C ILE A 568 6.69 -15.37 -22.67
N PRO A 569 6.03 -14.32 -23.15
CA PRO A 569 6.71 -13.08 -23.48
C PRO A 569 7.31 -12.45 -22.21
N PRO A 570 8.52 -11.88 -22.28
CA PRO A 570 9.04 -11.05 -21.20
C PRO A 570 8.15 -9.80 -21.09
N GLU A 571 7.65 -9.51 -19.88
CA GLU A 571 6.93 -8.27 -19.60
C GLU A 571 7.91 -7.33 -18.89
N PRO A 572 8.07 -6.08 -19.35
CA PRO A 572 8.85 -5.10 -18.64
C PRO A 572 8.11 -4.68 -17.36
N GLN A 573 8.42 -5.31 -16.23
CA GLN A 573 8.05 -4.80 -14.92
C GLN A 573 9.24 -4.09 -14.30
N THR A 574 9.31 -2.77 -14.46
CA THR A 574 10.14 -1.94 -13.59
C THR A 574 9.28 -1.51 -12.41
N ARG A 575 9.20 -2.33 -11.36
CA ARG A 575 8.65 -1.88 -10.08
C ARG A 575 9.48 -0.69 -9.61
N LYS A 576 8.83 0.41 -9.24
CA LYS A 576 9.48 1.62 -8.73
C LYS A 576 9.60 1.53 -7.21
N PRO A 577 10.48 2.34 -6.59
CA PRO A 577 10.53 2.43 -5.14
C PRO A 577 9.19 2.87 -4.56
N GLY A 578 8.64 2.02 -3.70
CA GLY A 578 7.42 2.28 -2.96
C GLY A 578 7.69 2.60 -1.49
N ILE A 579 6.65 2.93 -0.73
CA ILE A 579 6.72 3.15 0.72
C ILE A 579 5.68 2.29 1.42
N ARG A 580 6.05 1.71 2.56
CA ARG A 580 5.15 0.90 3.38
C ARG A 580 5.39 1.18 4.86
N PHE A 581 4.32 1.21 5.64
CA PHE A 581 4.37 1.25 7.10
C PHE A 581 3.11 0.62 7.70
N THR A 582 3.20 0.15 8.94
CA THR A 582 2.07 -0.41 9.69
C THR A 582 1.74 0.48 10.87
N GLU A 583 0.46 0.79 11.03
CA GLU A 583 -0.07 1.57 12.14
C GLU A 583 -1.21 0.86 12.86
N THR A 584 -1.42 1.26 14.12
CA THR A 584 -2.55 0.81 14.93
C THR A 584 -3.26 2.02 15.51
N MET A 585 -4.59 1.98 15.54
CA MET A 585 -5.42 2.98 16.23
C MET A 585 -6.43 2.28 17.11
N LYS A 586 -6.70 2.85 18.29
CA LYS A 586 -7.58 2.29 19.32
C LYS A 586 -8.56 3.35 19.79
N GLY A 587 -9.78 2.95 20.13
CA GLY A 587 -10.78 3.84 20.68
C GLY A 587 -12.12 3.14 20.88
N TYR A 588 -13.20 3.90 20.76
CA TYR A 588 -14.54 3.45 21.04
C TYR A 588 -15.51 3.88 19.95
N PHE A 589 -16.52 3.06 19.70
CA PHE A 589 -17.59 3.33 18.76
C PHE A 589 -18.95 2.97 19.37
N SER A 590 -20.00 3.70 19.00
CA SER A 590 -21.38 3.41 19.39
C SER A 590 -22.30 3.37 18.17
N LYS A 591 -23.42 2.63 18.31
CA LYS A 591 -24.49 2.55 17.30
C LYS A 591 -25.37 3.80 17.24
N ALA A 592 -25.11 4.81 18.07
CA ALA A 592 -25.78 6.10 18.08
C ALA A 592 -25.38 6.97 16.87
N VAL A 593 -25.89 6.65 15.68
CA VAL A 593 -25.52 7.28 14.40
C VAL A 593 -25.89 8.76 14.27
N ASP A 594 -26.92 9.21 14.99
CA ASP A 594 -27.39 10.61 14.96
C ASP A 594 -26.57 11.55 15.85
N SER A 595 -25.72 11.00 16.73
CA SER A 595 -24.83 11.77 17.59
C SER A 595 -23.60 12.29 16.84
N ASP A 596 -23.00 13.36 17.35
CA ASP A 596 -21.65 13.76 16.94
C ASP A 596 -20.61 12.71 17.37
N PHE A 597 -19.42 12.76 16.78
CA PHE A 597 -18.38 11.75 17.01
C PHE A 597 -17.92 11.66 18.47
N GLN A 598 -17.85 12.79 19.19
CA GLN A 598 -17.41 12.81 20.59
C GLN A 598 -18.43 12.13 21.48
N THR A 599 -19.71 12.50 21.33
CA THR A 599 -20.82 11.86 22.04
C THR A 599 -20.88 10.36 21.74
N ALA A 600 -20.71 9.95 20.47
CA ALA A 600 -20.71 8.54 20.09
C ALA A 600 -19.53 7.75 20.70
N ALA A 601 -18.33 8.35 20.76
CA ALA A 601 -17.18 7.73 21.41
C ALA A 601 -17.36 7.60 22.93
N ASP A 602 -17.91 8.61 23.59
CA ASP A 602 -18.19 8.59 25.04
C ASP A 602 -19.26 7.55 25.40
N LEU A 603 -20.30 7.41 24.57
CA LEU A 603 -21.29 6.34 24.70
C LEU A 603 -20.66 4.97 24.47
N GLY A 604 -19.85 4.81 23.42
CA GLY A 604 -19.15 3.55 23.13
C GLY A 604 -18.25 3.12 24.28
N LYS A 605 -17.62 4.08 24.97
CA LYS A 605 -16.83 3.83 26.17
C LYS A 605 -17.68 3.38 27.37
N GLN A 606 -18.88 3.94 27.54
CA GLN A 606 -19.82 3.50 28.58
C GLN A 606 -20.38 2.09 28.28
N GLU A 607 -20.52 1.76 27.00
CA GLU A 607 -21.01 0.47 26.51
C GLU A 607 -19.92 -0.62 26.42
N ASP A 608 -18.65 -0.28 26.73
CA ASP A 608 -17.46 -1.14 26.52
C ASP A 608 -17.32 -1.65 25.07
N SER A 609 -17.72 -0.81 24.12
CA SER A 609 -17.69 -1.07 22.68
C SER A 609 -16.37 -0.57 22.08
N SER A 610 -15.32 -1.35 22.32
CA SER A 610 -13.96 -1.07 21.84
C SER A 610 -13.85 -1.25 20.32
N PHE A 611 -12.93 -0.49 19.73
CA PHE A 611 -12.60 -0.58 18.32
C PHE A 611 -11.10 -0.39 18.13
N LYS A 612 -10.44 -1.33 17.48
CA LYS A 612 -9.00 -1.31 17.19
C LYS A 612 -8.77 -1.78 15.76
N PHE A 613 -7.88 -1.12 15.03
CA PHE A 613 -7.34 -1.69 13.79
C PHE A 613 -5.83 -1.77 13.82
N ILE A 614 -5.29 -2.70 13.04
CA ILE A 614 -3.88 -2.74 12.65
C ILE A 614 -3.86 -2.77 11.13
N LEU A 615 -3.35 -1.71 10.51
CA LEU A 615 -3.35 -1.50 9.06
C LEU A 615 -1.92 -1.31 8.56
N THR A 616 -1.58 -2.05 7.51
CA THR A 616 -0.39 -1.81 6.71
C THR A 616 -0.80 -0.96 5.51
N ILE A 617 -0.19 0.22 5.39
CA ILE A 617 -0.37 1.16 4.29
C ILE A 617 0.79 0.96 3.31
N VAL A 618 0.47 0.81 2.02
CA VAL A 618 1.43 0.52 0.95
C VAL A 618 1.19 1.44 -0.23
N SER A 619 2.26 2.05 -0.75
CA SER A 619 2.28 2.68 -2.07
C SER A 619 3.41 2.08 -2.86
N GLU A 620 3.11 1.56 -4.05
CA GLU A 620 4.10 0.92 -4.94
C GLU A 620 5.01 1.91 -5.66
N ASP A 621 4.58 3.17 -5.79
CA ASP A 621 5.30 4.25 -6.44
C ASP A 621 5.11 5.52 -5.61
N VAL A 622 6.10 5.78 -4.76
CA VAL A 622 6.10 6.97 -3.89
C VAL A 622 6.04 8.26 -4.72
N ASP A 623 6.65 8.30 -5.91
CA ASP A 623 6.68 9.50 -6.74
C ASP A 623 5.32 9.75 -7.38
N ALA A 624 4.65 8.70 -7.85
CA ALA A 624 3.27 8.82 -8.35
C ALA A 624 2.29 9.22 -7.23
N MET A 625 2.43 8.65 -6.03
CA MET A 625 1.61 9.01 -4.88
C MET A 625 1.80 10.48 -4.50
N LEU A 626 3.04 10.95 -4.37
CA LEU A 626 3.31 12.34 -3.97
C LEU A 626 2.97 13.36 -5.08
N ALA A 627 2.94 12.95 -6.35
CA ALA A 627 2.53 13.81 -7.46
C ALA A 627 1.00 13.86 -7.68
N SER A 628 0.26 12.86 -7.23
CA SER A 628 -1.21 12.81 -7.34
C SER A 628 -1.87 13.73 -6.31
N PRO A 629 -2.85 14.58 -6.68
CA PRO A 629 -3.61 15.38 -5.71
C PRO A 629 -4.34 14.54 -4.64
N GLU A 630 -4.66 13.28 -4.95
CA GLU A 630 -5.33 12.36 -4.03
C GLU A 630 -4.37 11.64 -3.08
N HIS A 631 -3.05 11.68 -3.36
CA HIS A 631 -2.02 11.02 -2.55
C HIS A 631 -2.39 9.61 -2.08
N GLU A 632 -2.95 8.81 -3.00
CA GLU A 632 -3.55 7.53 -2.69
C GLU A 632 -2.51 6.43 -2.43
N ALA A 633 -2.77 5.63 -1.41
CA ALA A 633 -2.08 4.39 -1.07
C ALA A 633 -3.12 3.29 -0.78
N ARG A 634 -2.68 2.04 -0.80
CA ARG A 634 -3.51 0.85 -0.53
C ARG A 634 -3.35 0.41 0.92
N THR A 635 -4.36 -0.26 1.46
CA THR A 635 -4.31 -0.78 2.84
C THR A 635 -4.79 -2.22 2.93
N LEU A 636 -4.15 -2.96 3.83
CA LEU A 636 -4.56 -4.29 4.28
C LEU A 636 -4.41 -4.40 5.80
N GLY A 637 -5.25 -5.19 6.46
CA GLY A 637 -5.39 -5.02 7.90
C GLY A 637 -6.30 -6.00 8.59
N THR A 638 -6.31 -5.86 9.90
CA THR A 638 -7.31 -6.50 10.76
C THR A 638 -7.99 -5.45 11.61
N VAL A 639 -9.29 -5.63 11.85
CA VAL A 639 -10.08 -4.78 12.74
C VAL A 639 -10.66 -5.65 13.84
N ASP A 640 -10.35 -5.32 15.09
CA ASP A 640 -10.98 -5.90 16.28
C ASP A 640 -12.07 -4.96 16.77
N ALA A 641 -13.32 -5.41 16.66
CA ALA A 641 -14.51 -4.65 17.03
C ALA A 641 -15.61 -5.63 17.51
N PRO A 642 -15.59 -6.03 18.80
CA PRO A 642 -16.49 -7.06 19.35
C PRO A 642 -17.97 -6.79 19.12
N ALA A 643 -18.37 -5.52 19.06
CA ALA A 643 -19.76 -5.11 18.82
C ALA A 643 -20.23 -5.29 17.35
N LEU A 644 -19.31 -5.55 16.41
CA LEU A 644 -19.60 -5.89 15.01
C LEU A 644 -19.45 -7.40 14.75
N SER A 645 -18.37 -8.00 15.26
CA SER A 645 -18.00 -9.40 15.06
C SER A 645 -17.25 -9.92 16.29
N GLY A 646 -17.53 -11.15 16.72
CA GLY A 646 -16.85 -11.78 17.86
C GLY A 646 -15.41 -12.21 17.55
N ARG A 647 -15.00 -12.18 16.27
CA ARG A 647 -13.63 -12.42 15.81
C ARG A 647 -13.14 -11.23 14.95
N PRO A 648 -11.82 -11.00 14.86
CA PRO A 648 -11.25 -9.93 14.04
C PRO A 648 -11.73 -9.97 12.58
N LEU A 649 -12.08 -8.80 12.05
CA LEU A 649 -12.44 -8.60 10.66
C LEU A 649 -11.18 -8.48 9.79
N THR A 650 -11.22 -9.01 8.58
CA THR A 650 -10.14 -8.86 7.58
C THR A 650 -10.40 -7.65 6.69
N VAL A 651 -9.38 -6.83 6.50
CA VAL A 651 -9.39 -5.68 5.58
C VAL A 651 -8.62 -6.05 4.32
N THR A 652 -9.29 -5.94 3.19
CA THR A 652 -8.69 -6.07 1.84
C THR A 652 -9.14 -4.89 0.99
N HIS A 653 -8.35 -4.55 -0.04
CA HIS A 653 -8.69 -3.51 -1.00
C HIS A 653 -9.00 -2.13 -0.39
N GLY A 654 -8.44 -1.80 0.77
CA GLY A 654 -8.64 -0.49 1.37
C GLY A 654 -7.80 0.59 0.68
N THR A 655 -8.23 1.85 0.80
CA THR A 655 -7.52 3.02 0.30
C THR A 655 -7.25 4.00 1.43
N PHE A 656 -6.08 4.61 1.37
CA PHE A 656 -5.63 5.68 2.25
C PHE A 656 -5.24 6.88 1.41
N ASN A 657 -5.73 8.07 1.75
CA ASN A 657 -5.37 9.32 1.08
C ASN A 657 -4.63 10.22 2.06
N LEU A 658 -3.41 10.63 1.72
CA LEU A 658 -2.56 11.43 2.60
C LEU A 658 -2.73 12.93 2.32
N PHE A 659 -3.20 13.69 3.32
CA PHE A 659 -3.28 15.17 3.27
C PHE A 659 -4.03 15.77 2.07
N VAL A 660 -5.16 15.16 1.67
CA VAL A 660 -6.00 15.68 0.59
C VAL A 660 -6.79 16.90 1.03
N GLN A 661 -7.01 17.86 0.13
CA GLN A 661 -7.75 19.07 0.44
C GLN A 661 -9.23 18.76 0.77
N ASP A 662 -9.77 19.41 1.80
CA ASP A 662 -11.22 19.42 2.05
C ASP A 662 -11.90 20.38 1.07
N PRO A 663 -12.83 19.91 0.20
CA PRO A 663 -13.53 20.80 -0.72
C PRO A 663 -14.39 21.84 0.00
N ASP A 664 -14.89 21.55 1.21
CA ASP A 664 -15.88 22.36 1.92
C ASP A 664 -15.25 23.35 2.92
N ALA A 665 -13.93 23.25 3.14
CA ALA A 665 -13.18 24.10 4.06
C ALA A 665 -11.84 24.55 3.45
N ALA A 666 -11.59 25.86 3.49
CA ALA A 666 -10.44 26.49 2.85
C ALA A 666 -9.08 26.01 3.40
N ASP A 667 -8.92 26.01 4.72
CA ASP A 667 -7.64 25.73 5.38
C ASP A 667 -7.68 24.39 6.12
N THR A 668 -8.28 23.38 5.48
CA THR A 668 -8.39 22.05 6.06
C THR A 668 -7.96 20.98 5.06
N ARG A 669 -7.08 20.10 5.53
CA ARG A 669 -6.73 18.85 4.84
C ARG A 669 -7.22 17.65 5.62
N LEU A 670 -7.50 16.59 4.89
CA LEU A 670 -7.99 15.33 5.41
C LEU A 670 -6.97 14.23 5.14
N MET A 671 -6.76 13.35 6.11
CA MET A 671 -6.24 12.01 5.82
C MET A 671 -7.43 11.05 5.80
N LYS A 672 -7.75 10.46 4.65
CA LYS A 672 -8.96 9.64 4.49
C LYS A 672 -8.61 8.15 4.51
N TYR A 673 -9.43 7.38 5.20
CA TYR A 673 -9.35 5.93 5.33
C TYR A 673 -10.65 5.33 4.83
N LYS A 674 -10.57 4.46 3.83
CA LYS A 674 -11.72 3.78 3.25
C LYS A 674 -11.40 2.31 3.16
N MET A 675 -12.15 1.46 3.85
CA MET A 675 -11.84 0.03 3.85
C MET A 675 -13.07 -0.85 3.90
N ARG A 676 -13.00 -1.96 3.15
CA ARG A 676 -13.95 -3.07 3.24
C ARG A 676 -13.45 -4.02 4.32
N MET A 677 -14.30 -4.28 5.31
CA MET A 677 -14.04 -5.19 6.41
C MET A 677 -14.95 -6.41 6.27
N ARG A 678 -14.39 -7.60 6.31
CA ARG A 678 -15.15 -8.85 6.18
C ARG A 678 -14.97 -9.71 7.42
N SER A 679 -16.07 -10.20 7.96
CA SER A 679 -16.06 -11.17 9.06
C SER A 679 -15.76 -12.59 8.54
N GLU A 680 -15.31 -13.46 9.43
CA GLU A 680 -15.04 -14.86 9.10
C GLU A 680 -16.31 -15.61 8.69
N GLU A 681 -17.49 -15.17 9.15
CA GLU A 681 -18.81 -15.69 8.74
C GLU A 681 -19.25 -15.14 7.38
N GLY A 682 -18.54 -14.17 6.81
CA GLY A 682 -18.83 -13.58 5.50
C GLY A 682 -19.74 -12.35 5.51
N ARG A 683 -19.90 -11.68 6.65
CA ARG A 683 -20.57 -10.36 6.71
C ARG A 683 -19.61 -9.27 6.25
N SER A 684 -20.12 -8.30 5.49
CA SER A 684 -19.34 -7.16 4.99
C SER A 684 -19.75 -5.88 5.71
N PHE A 685 -18.75 -5.08 6.05
CA PHE A 685 -18.90 -3.74 6.59
C PHE A 685 -17.99 -2.78 5.83
N TYR A 686 -18.40 -1.52 5.71
CA TYR A 686 -17.59 -0.47 5.15
C TYR A 686 -17.18 0.52 6.23
N PHE A 687 -15.89 0.80 6.30
CA PHE A 687 -15.33 1.79 7.20
C PHE A 687 -14.95 3.03 6.40
N TYR A 688 -15.45 4.17 6.87
CA TYR A 688 -14.99 5.49 6.45
C TYR A 688 -14.41 6.21 7.65
N GLY A 689 -13.17 6.66 7.55
CA GLY A 689 -12.53 7.45 8.59
C GLY A 689 -11.77 8.63 8.01
N PHE A 690 -11.64 9.69 8.80
CA PHE A 690 -10.83 10.83 8.42
C PHE A 690 -10.14 11.49 9.62
N LYS A 691 -8.91 11.96 9.40
CA LYS A 691 -8.21 12.88 10.31
C LYS A 691 -8.34 14.29 9.76
N VAL A 692 -8.47 15.28 10.63
CA VAL A 692 -8.65 16.69 10.25
C VAL A 692 -7.37 17.45 10.58
N ILE A 693 -6.73 18.02 9.58
CA ILE A 693 -5.51 18.83 9.69
C ILE A 693 -5.90 20.27 9.33
N LYS A 694 -5.71 21.21 10.24
CA LYS A 694 -6.13 22.60 10.09
C LYS A 694 -5.16 23.54 10.79
N ASP A 695 -5.14 24.80 10.34
CA ASP A 695 -4.22 25.80 10.89
C ASP A 695 -4.57 26.11 12.35
N ARG A 696 -3.67 25.70 13.25
CA ARG A 696 -3.82 25.75 14.70
C ARG A 696 -2.46 25.86 15.38
N PRO A 697 -2.41 26.27 16.66
CA PRO A 697 -1.15 26.29 17.40
C PRO A 697 -0.45 24.93 17.40
N PHE A 698 0.89 24.95 17.43
CA PHE A 698 1.71 23.75 17.18
C PHE A 698 1.44 22.56 18.13
N TRP A 699 0.91 22.79 19.33
CA TRP A 699 0.58 21.71 20.28
C TRP A 699 -0.62 20.85 19.84
N ASP A 700 -1.48 21.37 18.95
CA ASP A 700 -2.62 20.62 18.41
C ASP A 700 -2.17 19.64 17.31
N ALA A 701 -0.96 19.79 16.76
CA ALA A 701 -0.44 18.93 15.70
C ALA A 701 -0.45 17.45 16.07
N TRP A 702 -0.12 17.11 17.33
CA TRP A 702 -0.18 15.73 17.80
C TRP A 702 -1.62 15.20 17.77
N HIS A 703 -2.56 15.94 18.38
CA HIS A 703 -3.96 15.53 18.41
C HIS A 703 -4.52 15.34 17.00
N ASP A 704 -4.32 16.30 16.10
CA ASP A 704 -4.93 16.30 14.77
C ASP A 704 -4.30 15.24 13.83
N THR A 705 -3.02 14.91 14.00
CA THR A 705 -2.36 13.83 13.23
C THR A 705 -2.60 12.43 13.80
N THR A 706 -3.05 12.32 15.05
CA THR A 706 -3.27 11.04 15.74
C THR A 706 -4.73 10.71 16.01
N THR A 707 -5.68 11.63 15.81
CA THR A 707 -7.11 11.42 16.06
C THR A 707 -7.86 11.12 14.75
N LEU A 708 -8.59 10.02 14.73
CA LEU A 708 -9.38 9.56 13.58
C LEU A 708 -10.86 9.47 13.94
N TYR A 709 -11.68 10.20 13.19
CA TYR A 709 -13.14 10.12 13.28
C TYR A 709 -13.64 9.04 12.34
N ILE A 710 -14.47 8.11 12.84
CA ILE A 710 -14.88 6.92 12.09
C ILE A 710 -16.39 6.81 11.97
N THR A 711 -16.86 6.35 10.80
CA THR A 711 -18.23 5.93 10.53
C THR A 711 -18.21 4.54 9.93
N ILE A 712 -19.04 3.64 10.47
CA ILE A 712 -19.19 2.27 9.99
C ILE A 712 -20.53 2.14 9.30
N HIS A 713 -20.53 1.54 8.11
CA HIS A 713 -21.71 1.25 7.31
C HIS A 713 -21.88 -0.27 7.16
N GLU A 714 -23.11 -0.72 7.04
CA GLU A 714 -23.42 -2.10 6.65
C GLU A 714 -23.27 -2.28 5.13
N GLY A 715 -22.55 -3.31 4.68
CA GLY A 715 -22.31 -3.56 3.25
C GLY A 715 -20.87 -3.32 2.81
N GLU A 716 -20.65 -3.09 1.52
CA GLU A 716 -19.31 -3.02 0.91
C GLU A 716 -18.84 -1.59 0.56
N ASP A 717 -19.72 -0.60 0.72
CA ASP A 717 -19.47 0.80 0.40
C ASP A 717 -20.26 1.77 1.28
N GLU A 718 -20.06 3.07 1.05
CA GLU A 718 -20.69 4.17 1.78
C GLU A 718 -22.19 4.36 1.51
N THR A 719 -22.76 3.66 0.51
CA THR A 719 -24.20 3.75 0.21
C THR A 719 -25.06 2.94 1.19
N GLY A 720 -24.42 2.01 1.90
CA GLY A 720 -25.03 1.26 2.98
C GLY A 720 -25.41 2.14 4.18
N PRO A 721 -26.43 1.74 4.98
CA PRO A 721 -26.82 2.51 6.14
C PRO A 721 -25.66 2.59 7.15
N ALA A 722 -25.41 3.78 7.68
CA ALA A 722 -24.51 3.94 8.82
C ALA A 722 -25.06 3.16 10.01
N ILE A 723 -24.20 2.39 10.66
CA ILE A 723 -24.52 1.55 11.83
C ILE A 723 -23.77 1.99 13.09
N GLY A 724 -22.84 2.94 12.98
CA GLY A 724 -22.31 3.67 14.13
C GLY A 724 -21.15 4.59 13.82
N LYS A 725 -20.75 5.35 14.82
CA LYS A 725 -19.69 6.36 14.78
C LYS A 725 -18.76 6.23 15.99
N GLY A 726 -17.55 6.75 15.88
CA GLY A 726 -16.59 6.72 16.97
C GLY A 726 -15.36 7.57 16.73
N ILE A 727 -14.43 7.51 17.69
CA ILE A 727 -13.13 8.18 17.64
C ILE A 727 -12.05 7.15 18.01
N LEU A 728 -11.01 7.07 17.18
CA LEU A 728 -9.80 6.29 17.44
C LEU A 728 -8.59 7.22 17.56
N VAL A 729 -7.59 6.81 18.35
CA VAL A 729 -6.33 7.54 18.53
C VAL A 729 -5.12 6.63 18.33
N ILE A 730 -4.00 7.20 17.89
CA ILE A 730 -2.68 6.56 17.96
C ILE A 730 -2.08 6.87 19.33
N GLU A 731 -1.75 5.84 20.11
CA GLU A 731 -1.05 6.02 21.38
C GLU A 731 0.44 6.31 21.15
N PRO A 732 1.12 7.10 22.01
CA PRO A 732 2.53 7.45 21.79
C PRO A 732 3.48 6.26 21.63
N GLU A 733 3.23 5.16 22.36
CA GLU A 733 4.01 3.94 22.22
C GLU A 733 3.80 3.25 20.86
N ASP A 734 2.56 3.25 20.36
CA ASP A 734 2.19 2.66 19.08
C ASP A 734 2.78 3.48 17.92
N PHE A 735 2.85 4.81 18.06
CA PHE A 735 3.53 5.68 17.10
C PHE A 735 5.03 5.39 17.00
N ILE A 736 5.72 5.19 18.14
CA ILE A 736 7.15 4.82 18.14
C ILE A 736 7.36 3.47 17.44
N ARG A 737 6.47 2.49 17.71
CA ARG A 737 6.50 1.20 17.00
C ARG A 737 6.27 1.38 15.51
N GLN A 738 5.29 2.20 15.10
CA GLN A 738 4.98 2.50 13.70
C GLN A 738 6.19 3.06 12.95
N LEU A 739 6.95 3.99 13.55
CA LEU A 739 8.18 4.51 12.95
C LEU A 739 9.21 3.41 12.66
N GLY A 740 9.27 2.38 13.52
CA GLY A 740 10.10 1.18 13.31
C GLY A 740 9.63 0.25 12.18
N THR A 741 8.42 0.44 11.66
CA THR A 741 7.86 -0.36 10.55
C THR A 741 8.00 0.29 9.17
N LEU A 742 8.46 1.55 9.11
CA LEU A 742 8.62 2.28 7.86
C LEU A 742 9.72 1.64 7.00
N ASP A 743 9.35 1.17 5.81
CA ASP A 743 10.27 0.55 4.86
C ASP A 743 9.97 0.98 3.41
N VAL A 744 11.00 0.89 2.57
CA VAL A 744 10.92 1.20 1.14
C VAL A 744 10.92 -0.11 0.36
N THR A 745 9.82 -0.37 -0.34
CA THR A 745 9.69 -1.53 -1.21
C THR A 745 10.40 -1.30 -2.54
N ASN A 746 10.87 -2.38 -3.19
CA ASN A 746 11.50 -2.36 -4.51
C ASN A 746 12.76 -1.47 -4.67
N ALA A 747 13.38 -1.02 -3.57
CA ALA A 747 14.64 -0.28 -3.63
C ALA A 747 15.79 -1.17 -4.14
N LYS A 748 16.57 -0.66 -5.10
CA LYS A 748 17.70 -1.37 -5.72
C LYS A 748 18.91 -1.48 -4.80
N ASN A 749 19.09 -0.51 -3.90
CA ASN A 749 20.21 -0.44 -2.97
C ASN A 749 19.85 0.41 -1.74
N ALA A 750 20.76 0.44 -0.76
CA ALA A 750 20.57 1.17 0.49
C ALA A 750 20.46 2.70 0.29
N GLU A 751 21.11 3.26 -0.73
CA GLU A 751 21.07 4.69 -1.04
C GLU A 751 19.68 5.11 -1.55
N GLU A 752 19.10 4.37 -2.51
CA GLU A 752 17.75 4.62 -3.03
C GLU A 752 16.68 4.44 -1.93
N ARG A 753 16.87 3.46 -1.04
CA ARG A 753 16.04 3.30 0.16
C ARG A 753 16.09 4.54 1.04
N LEU A 754 17.28 4.99 1.45
CA LEU A 754 17.42 6.18 2.29
C LEU A 754 16.85 7.44 1.61
N ALA A 755 17.15 7.66 0.32
CA ALA A 755 16.64 8.79 -0.43
C ALA A 755 15.11 8.81 -0.51
N THR A 756 14.48 7.65 -0.71
CA THR A 756 13.03 7.49 -0.75
C THR A 756 12.39 7.74 0.62
N THR A 757 12.97 7.19 1.70
CA THR A 757 12.54 7.46 3.08
C THR A 757 12.60 8.94 3.41
N VAL A 758 13.72 9.61 3.09
CA VAL A 758 13.89 11.05 3.33
C VAL A 758 12.90 11.87 2.50
N LYS A 759 12.62 11.48 1.25
CA LYS A 759 11.64 12.15 0.38
C LYS A 759 10.24 12.11 0.98
N PHE A 760 9.77 10.93 1.37
CA PHE A 760 8.46 10.78 2.02
C PHE A 760 8.39 11.54 3.35
N GLY A 761 9.41 11.39 4.20
CA GLY A 761 9.47 12.09 5.48
C GLY A 761 9.50 13.61 5.33
N ARG A 762 10.20 14.15 4.32
CA ARG A 762 10.23 15.59 4.02
C ARG A 762 8.89 16.11 3.54
N TYR A 763 8.16 15.35 2.72
CA TYR A 763 6.81 15.73 2.31
C TYR A 763 5.87 15.78 3.52
N PHE A 764 5.85 14.72 4.33
CA PHE A 764 4.99 14.64 5.51
C PHE A 764 5.29 15.76 6.51
N ALA A 765 6.56 15.95 6.86
CA ALA A 765 6.98 17.03 7.76
C ALA A 765 6.74 18.42 7.17
N GLY A 766 6.83 18.57 5.84
CA GLY A 766 6.51 19.79 5.12
C GLY A 766 5.06 20.21 5.34
N VAL A 767 4.10 19.31 5.04
CA VAL A 767 2.67 19.63 5.22
C VAL A 767 2.34 19.93 6.69
N VAL A 768 2.89 19.18 7.64
CA VAL A 768 2.71 19.48 9.07
C VAL A 768 3.29 20.86 9.42
N TYR A 769 4.47 21.20 8.91
CA TYR A 769 5.06 22.52 9.13
C TYR A 769 4.24 23.65 8.49
N ASP A 770 3.61 23.41 7.34
CA ASP A 770 2.79 24.40 6.67
C ASP A 770 1.56 24.80 7.52
N TYR A 771 0.91 23.86 8.20
CA TYR A 771 -0.28 24.15 9.03
C TYR A 771 0.01 24.50 10.49
N TYR A 772 1.13 24.05 11.06
CA TYR A 772 1.43 24.23 12.48
C TYR A 772 2.67 25.12 12.75
N GLY A 773 3.39 25.52 11.69
CA GLY A 773 4.57 26.39 11.78
C GLY A 773 4.25 27.87 12.07
N GLY A 774 2.97 28.24 12.09
CA GLY A 774 2.50 29.61 12.28
C GLY A 774 3.17 30.58 11.32
N VAL A 775 3.62 31.73 11.83
CA VAL A 775 4.27 32.79 11.02
C VAL A 775 5.59 32.37 10.34
N ALA A 776 6.16 31.22 10.74
CA ALA A 776 7.35 30.66 10.13
C ALA A 776 7.05 29.78 8.91
N ALA A 777 5.80 29.36 8.72
CA ALA A 777 5.33 28.61 7.56
C ALA A 777 5.58 29.40 6.25
N PRO A 778 5.77 28.71 5.11
CA PRO A 778 5.83 29.36 3.81
C PRO A 778 4.46 29.93 3.42
N LEU A 779 4.47 31.11 2.79
CA LEU A 779 3.25 31.68 2.22
C LEU A 779 2.94 31.04 0.88
N GLU A 780 1.66 30.78 0.64
CA GLU A 780 1.11 30.36 -0.64
C GLU A 780 0.79 31.59 -1.48
N PHE A 781 1.25 31.58 -2.73
CA PHE A 781 1.05 32.65 -3.70
C PHE A 781 0.14 32.14 -4.82
N ALA A 782 -0.68 33.02 -5.39
CA ALA A 782 -1.49 32.66 -6.55
C ALA A 782 -0.59 32.29 -7.73
N ASP A 783 -0.89 31.17 -8.40
CA ASP A 783 -0.20 30.80 -9.63
C ASP A 783 -0.45 31.86 -10.70
N SER A 784 0.63 32.40 -11.27
CA SER A 784 0.55 33.41 -12.32
C SER A 784 0.04 32.86 -13.66
N ASN A 785 -0.03 31.54 -13.81
CA ASN A 785 -0.53 30.90 -15.04
C ASN A 785 -1.20 29.53 -14.75
N PRO A 786 -2.35 29.51 -14.05
CA PRO A 786 -2.98 28.27 -13.62
C PRO A 786 -3.43 27.43 -14.83
N PRO A 787 -3.37 26.09 -14.77
CA PRO A 787 -3.89 25.23 -15.82
C PRO A 787 -5.38 25.51 -16.06
N PRO A 788 -5.91 25.38 -17.30
CA PRO A 788 -7.30 25.70 -17.60
C PRO A 788 -8.24 24.77 -16.82
N GLN A 789 -8.85 25.28 -15.75
CA GLN A 789 -9.78 24.54 -14.92
C GLN A 789 -11.20 24.59 -15.50
N LYS A 790 -11.92 23.46 -15.42
CA LYS A 790 -13.30 23.34 -15.92
C LYS A 790 -14.27 24.11 -15.00
N ARG A 791 -14.72 25.29 -15.43
CA ARG A 791 -15.72 26.11 -14.71
C ARG A 791 -17.09 25.45 -14.69
N ARG A 792 -17.81 25.57 -13.58
CA ARG A 792 -19.21 25.09 -13.49
C ARG A 792 -20.09 25.96 -14.40
N PRO A 793 -20.97 25.37 -15.23
CA PRO A 793 -21.96 26.16 -15.95
C PRO A 793 -22.92 26.81 -14.95
N LEU A 794 -23.10 28.13 -15.07
CA LEU A 794 -24.09 28.85 -14.27
C LEU A 794 -25.50 28.51 -14.76
N ARG A 795 -26.44 28.35 -13.82
CA ARG A 795 -27.86 28.04 -14.07
C ARG A 795 -28.65 29.29 -14.46
N VAL A 796 -28.13 30.03 -15.44
CA VAL A 796 -28.73 31.26 -15.99
C VAL A 796 -28.64 31.27 -17.51
N PRO A 797 -29.48 32.07 -18.20
CA PRO A 797 -29.34 32.30 -19.63
C PRO A 797 -27.99 32.93 -19.99
N GLY A 798 -27.59 32.84 -21.26
CA GLY A 798 -26.35 33.46 -21.74
C GLY A 798 -26.32 34.98 -21.51
N PRO A 799 -25.17 35.56 -21.11
CA PRO A 799 -25.04 36.98 -20.82
C PRO A 799 -25.22 37.83 -22.06
N ARG A 800 -25.80 39.02 -21.90
CA ARG A 800 -25.78 40.10 -22.90
C ARG A 800 -25.06 41.31 -22.35
N PHE A 801 -24.04 41.77 -23.08
CA PHE A 801 -23.21 42.90 -22.68
C PHE A 801 -23.77 44.22 -23.22
N TYR A 802 -23.86 45.22 -22.37
CA TYR A 802 -24.29 46.58 -22.68
C TYR A 802 -23.19 47.56 -22.27
N PRO A 803 -22.17 47.79 -23.11
CA PRO A 803 -21.23 48.88 -22.90
C PRO A 803 -21.96 50.23 -22.94
N PHE A 804 -21.62 51.14 -22.03
CA PHE A 804 -22.18 52.49 -22.00
C PHE A 804 -21.16 53.48 -21.43
N LYS A 805 -21.40 54.78 -21.60
CA LYS A 805 -20.55 55.83 -21.02
C LYS A 805 -21.23 56.46 -19.80
N SER A 806 -20.44 56.75 -18.78
CA SER A 806 -20.85 57.61 -17.66
C SER A 806 -21.15 59.03 -18.14
N GLY A 807 -21.76 59.84 -17.27
CA GLY A 807 -22.03 61.26 -17.55
C GLY A 807 -20.78 62.11 -17.87
N ASP A 808 -19.60 61.68 -17.41
CA ASP A 808 -18.29 62.30 -17.67
C ASP A 808 -17.44 61.54 -18.71
N GLY A 809 -18.01 60.55 -19.41
CA GLY A 809 -17.40 59.92 -20.59
C GLY A 809 -16.56 58.65 -20.37
N VAL A 810 -16.52 58.13 -19.14
CA VAL A 810 -15.84 56.87 -18.77
C VAL A 810 -16.60 55.67 -19.31
N ASP A 811 -15.88 54.69 -19.88
CA ASP A 811 -16.47 53.46 -20.37
C ASP A 811 -16.82 52.49 -19.23
N LEU A 812 -18.11 52.13 -19.14
CA LEU A 812 -18.70 51.26 -18.13
C LEU A 812 -19.42 50.08 -18.78
N LEU A 813 -19.75 49.06 -17.99
CA LEU A 813 -20.39 47.84 -18.49
C LEU A 813 -21.59 47.44 -17.64
N LEU A 814 -22.69 47.11 -18.32
CA LEU A 814 -23.82 46.41 -17.75
C LEU A 814 -23.92 45.02 -18.40
N THR A 815 -23.96 43.96 -17.59
CA THR A 815 -24.18 42.60 -18.08
C THR A 815 -25.57 42.12 -17.68
N ARG A 816 -26.41 41.84 -18.67
CA ARG A 816 -27.80 41.41 -18.47
C ARG A 816 -27.93 39.90 -18.55
N TYR A 817 -28.65 39.34 -17.59
CA TYR A 817 -29.14 37.97 -17.57
C TYR A 817 -30.66 38.01 -17.56
N GLN A 818 -31.25 37.74 -18.73
CA GLN A 818 -32.69 37.87 -18.93
C GLN A 818 -33.43 36.71 -18.26
N GLY A 819 -33.82 36.88 -17.00
CA GLY A 819 -34.65 35.94 -16.26
C GLY A 819 -36.15 36.09 -16.55
N GLY A 820 -36.96 36.15 -15.49
CA GLY A 820 -38.43 36.19 -15.58
C GLY A 820 -39.04 37.59 -15.74
N SER A 821 -40.33 37.71 -15.44
CA SER A 821 -41.12 38.94 -15.67
C SER A 821 -41.21 39.89 -14.46
N LYS A 822 -40.48 39.65 -13.36
CA LYS A 822 -40.54 40.49 -12.15
C LYS A 822 -39.86 41.87 -12.31
N GLY A 823 -39.24 42.12 -13.45
CA GLY A 823 -38.61 43.40 -13.79
C GLY A 823 -37.13 43.48 -13.42
N PRO A 824 -36.48 44.62 -13.73
CA PRO A 824 -35.03 44.74 -13.61
C PRO A 824 -34.55 44.95 -12.18
N VAL A 825 -33.54 44.16 -11.78
CA VAL A 825 -32.75 44.30 -10.56
C VAL A 825 -31.30 44.53 -10.94
N MET A 826 -30.73 45.66 -10.52
CA MET A 826 -29.33 46.02 -10.77
C MET A 826 -28.46 45.71 -9.55
N LEU A 827 -27.38 44.95 -9.74
CA LEU A 827 -26.44 44.57 -8.69
C LEU A 827 -25.17 45.42 -8.80
N ALA A 828 -24.79 46.11 -7.72
CA ALA A 828 -23.62 46.97 -7.65
C ALA A 828 -22.60 46.46 -6.62
N HIS A 829 -21.39 46.17 -7.08
CA HIS A 829 -20.31 45.56 -6.29
C HIS A 829 -19.55 46.58 -5.39
N GLY A 830 -18.66 46.07 -4.53
CA GLY A 830 -17.81 46.88 -3.63
C GLY A 830 -16.54 47.44 -4.29
N LEU A 831 -15.66 48.03 -3.48
CA LEU A 831 -14.34 48.53 -3.94
C LEU A 831 -13.37 47.35 -4.10
N GLY A 832 -12.51 47.40 -5.12
CA GLY A 832 -11.46 46.39 -5.31
C GLY A 832 -11.96 45.03 -5.77
N VAL A 833 -13.22 44.95 -6.19
CA VAL A 833 -13.89 43.77 -6.75
C VAL A 833 -14.65 44.17 -8.02
N SER A 834 -15.25 43.20 -8.71
CA SER A 834 -16.12 43.43 -9.87
C SER A 834 -17.48 42.79 -9.65
N SER A 835 -18.37 42.90 -10.63
CA SER A 835 -19.67 42.22 -10.59
C SER A 835 -19.58 40.68 -10.48
N ARG A 836 -18.40 40.10 -10.70
CA ARG A 836 -18.12 38.65 -10.56
C ARG A 836 -18.41 38.11 -9.17
N ILE A 837 -18.38 38.94 -8.13
CA ILE A 837 -18.74 38.51 -6.77
C ILE A 837 -20.19 37.99 -6.70
N PHE A 838 -21.08 38.44 -7.59
CA PHE A 838 -22.47 38.00 -7.65
C PHE A 838 -22.67 36.76 -8.53
N SER A 839 -21.66 36.39 -9.33
CA SER A 839 -21.74 35.35 -10.36
C SER A 839 -20.59 34.33 -10.26
N THR A 840 -20.00 34.16 -9.07
CA THR A 840 -18.92 33.19 -8.88
C THR A 840 -19.40 31.76 -9.12
N ASP A 841 -18.58 30.94 -9.77
CA ASP A 841 -18.88 29.55 -10.09
C ASP A 841 -18.38 28.57 -9.01
N THR A 842 -17.75 29.09 -7.95
CA THR A 842 -17.09 28.32 -6.88
C THR A 842 -18.04 27.86 -5.77
N ILE A 843 -19.22 28.47 -5.64
CA ILE A 843 -20.27 28.05 -4.71
C ILE A 843 -21.44 27.41 -5.47
N GLU A 844 -22.23 26.60 -4.76
CA GLU A 844 -23.33 25.86 -5.37
C GLU A 844 -24.34 26.79 -6.05
N THR A 845 -24.79 27.84 -5.35
CA THR A 845 -25.75 28.83 -5.87
C THR A 845 -25.30 30.26 -5.57
N ASN A 846 -24.95 31.03 -6.61
CA ASN A 846 -24.60 32.45 -6.45
C ASN A 846 -25.84 33.38 -6.51
N LEU A 847 -25.67 34.64 -6.11
CA LEU A 847 -26.79 35.60 -6.03
C LEU A 847 -27.46 35.83 -7.39
N LEU A 848 -26.69 35.86 -8.47
CA LEU A 848 -27.22 35.97 -9.83
C LEU A 848 -28.15 34.79 -10.17
N GLU A 849 -27.69 33.56 -9.98
CA GLU A 849 -28.48 32.33 -10.20
C GLU A 849 -29.75 32.35 -9.34
N HIS A 850 -29.62 32.73 -8.06
CA HIS A 850 -30.74 32.79 -7.13
C HIS A 850 -31.81 33.78 -7.60
N LEU A 851 -31.43 34.99 -8.00
CA LEU A 851 -32.40 36.01 -8.46
C LEU A 851 -33.03 35.66 -9.82
N VAL A 852 -32.25 35.11 -10.76
CA VAL A 852 -32.79 34.65 -12.06
C VAL A 852 -33.78 33.50 -11.86
N ALA A 853 -33.48 32.54 -10.99
CA ALA A 853 -34.39 31.44 -10.64
C ALA A 853 -35.69 31.93 -10.01
N HIS A 854 -35.65 33.05 -9.27
CA HIS A 854 -36.83 33.70 -8.70
C HIS A 854 -37.57 34.63 -9.67
N GLY A 855 -37.16 34.68 -10.95
CA GLY A 855 -37.90 35.35 -12.02
C GLY A 855 -37.55 36.83 -12.22
N TYR A 856 -36.40 37.30 -11.74
CA TYR A 856 -35.92 38.67 -11.97
C TYR A 856 -35.11 38.80 -13.26
N ASP A 857 -35.16 39.98 -13.89
CA ASP A 857 -34.24 40.37 -14.97
C ASP A 857 -33.01 41.02 -14.31
N VAL A 858 -31.89 40.30 -14.27
CA VAL A 858 -30.74 40.70 -13.43
C VAL A 858 -29.69 41.43 -14.26
N TRP A 859 -29.23 42.57 -13.75
CA TRP A 859 -28.29 43.47 -14.38
C TRP A 859 -27.07 43.66 -13.48
N LEU A 860 -25.93 43.13 -13.89
CA LEU A 860 -24.66 43.30 -13.19
C LEU A 860 -24.03 44.62 -13.64
N LEU A 861 -23.82 45.56 -12.71
CA LEU A 861 -23.16 46.83 -12.97
C LEU A 861 -21.67 46.75 -12.63
N ASP A 862 -20.83 46.87 -13.65
CA ASP A 862 -19.41 47.19 -13.51
C ASP A 862 -19.24 48.70 -13.75
N PHE A 863 -19.20 49.45 -12.65
CA PHE A 863 -18.94 50.90 -12.64
C PHE A 863 -17.44 51.17 -12.55
N ARG A 864 -16.98 52.44 -12.57
CA ARG A 864 -15.55 52.75 -12.79
C ARG A 864 -14.57 52.13 -11.78
N SER A 865 -15.06 51.64 -10.63
CA SER A 865 -14.23 50.92 -9.65
C SER A 865 -14.06 49.42 -9.90
N SER A 866 -14.76 48.86 -10.89
CA SER A 866 -14.71 47.44 -11.22
C SER A 866 -13.33 47.04 -11.71
N VAL A 867 -12.73 46.04 -11.07
CA VAL A 867 -11.42 45.49 -11.47
C VAL A 867 -11.39 44.88 -12.88
N LEU A 868 -12.56 44.70 -13.52
CA LEU A 868 -12.67 44.29 -14.93
C LEU A 868 -12.47 45.43 -15.92
N LEU A 869 -12.59 46.68 -15.48
CA LEU A 869 -12.54 47.86 -16.34
C LEU A 869 -11.18 48.55 -16.23
N PRO A 870 -10.57 49.01 -17.34
CA PRO A 870 -9.37 49.84 -17.28
C PRO A 870 -9.53 51.10 -16.42
N ALA A 871 -10.77 51.59 -16.30
CA ALA A 871 -11.11 52.74 -15.47
C ALA A 871 -10.78 52.56 -13.97
N SER A 872 -10.72 51.33 -13.46
CA SER A 872 -10.40 51.09 -12.04
C SER A 872 -8.97 51.46 -11.67
N LYS A 873 -8.10 51.64 -12.67
CA LYS A 873 -6.68 52.00 -12.50
C LYS A 873 -6.45 53.51 -12.55
N THR A 874 -7.49 54.32 -12.77
CA THR A 874 -7.38 55.78 -12.75
C THR A 874 -7.84 56.34 -11.41
N GLN A 875 -7.37 57.53 -11.04
CA GLN A 875 -7.81 58.18 -9.81
C GLN A 875 -9.23 58.74 -9.98
N TYR A 876 -10.15 58.37 -9.08
CA TYR A 876 -11.53 58.85 -9.06
C TYR A 876 -12.04 59.05 -7.63
N SER A 877 -13.07 59.89 -7.46
CA SER A 877 -13.77 60.06 -6.19
C SER A 877 -15.11 59.33 -6.15
N ALA A 878 -15.61 59.10 -4.92
CA ALA A 878 -16.94 58.55 -4.69
C ALA A 878 -18.04 59.44 -5.31
N ASP A 879 -17.84 60.76 -5.34
CA ASP A 879 -18.77 61.72 -5.96
C ASP A 879 -18.93 61.48 -7.45
N GLN A 880 -17.83 61.19 -8.17
CA GLN A 880 -17.91 60.96 -9.61
C GLN A 880 -18.73 59.70 -9.91
N ILE A 881 -18.60 58.65 -9.10
CA ILE A 881 -19.43 57.45 -9.22
C ILE A 881 -20.90 57.78 -8.95
N ALA A 882 -21.17 58.50 -7.85
CA ALA A 882 -22.52 58.87 -7.45
C ALA A 882 -23.23 59.77 -8.48
N LEU A 883 -22.51 60.74 -9.05
CA LEU A 883 -23.06 61.77 -9.93
C LEU A 883 -23.07 61.36 -11.42
N TYR A 884 -22.16 60.49 -11.86
CA TYR A 884 -22.00 60.18 -13.29
C TYR A 884 -22.23 58.71 -13.65
N ASP A 885 -21.94 57.74 -12.77
CA ASP A 885 -22.05 56.31 -13.10
C ASP A 885 -23.46 55.80 -12.86
N TYR A 886 -23.99 55.95 -11.64
CA TYR A 886 -25.33 55.44 -11.29
C TYR A 886 -26.46 56.04 -12.13
N PRO A 887 -26.52 57.37 -12.38
CA PRO A 887 -27.55 57.93 -13.25
C PRO A 887 -27.51 57.37 -14.67
N ALA A 888 -26.32 57.21 -15.25
CA ALA A 888 -26.14 56.64 -16.58
C ALA A 888 -26.54 55.15 -16.60
N ALA A 889 -26.16 54.38 -15.59
CA ALA A 889 -26.50 52.97 -15.47
C ALA A 889 -28.02 52.76 -15.37
N VAL A 890 -28.70 53.48 -14.46
CA VAL A 890 -30.15 53.38 -14.29
C VAL A 890 -30.89 53.82 -15.56
N ALA A 891 -30.44 54.90 -16.21
CA ALA A 891 -31.00 55.32 -17.49
C ALA A 891 -30.86 54.22 -18.55
N LYS A 892 -29.69 53.57 -18.63
CA LYS A 892 -29.42 52.52 -19.62
C LYS A 892 -30.27 51.26 -19.38
N VAL A 893 -30.42 50.84 -18.14
CA VAL A 893 -31.29 49.69 -17.79
C VAL A 893 -32.74 50.00 -18.16
N ARG A 894 -33.24 51.21 -17.86
CA ARG A 894 -34.62 51.60 -18.21
C ARG A 894 -34.82 51.70 -19.72
N GLU A 895 -33.85 52.25 -20.45
CA GLU A 895 -33.84 52.29 -21.93
C GLU A 895 -33.94 50.86 -22.52
N ALA A 896 -33.12 49.94 -22.02
CA ALA A 896 -33.03 48.58 -22.56
C ALA A 896 -34.19 47.65 -22.14
N THR A 897 -34.91 47.98 -21.07
CA THR A 897 -36.01 47.16 -20.54
C THR A 897 -37.40 47.75 -20.77
N GLY A 898 -37.49 49.07 -20.99
CA GLY A 898 -38.75 49.81 -20.98
C GLY A 898 -39.37 49.96 -19.59
N ALA A 899 -38.69 49.55 -18.51
CA ALA A 899 -39.23 49.60 -17.16
C ALA A 899 -39.31 51.03 -16.60
N ALA A 900 -40.40 51.33 -15.87
CA ALA A 900 -40.60 52.64 -15.26
C ALA A 900 -39.54 52.97 -14.18
N GLY A 901 -39.05 51.96 -13.46
CA GLY A 901 -37.96 52.07 -12.49
C GLY A 901 -37.23 50.74 -12.29
N VAL A 902 -36.14 50.76 -11.52
CA VAL A 902 -35.21 49.64 -11.28
C VAL A 902 -35.12 49.36 -9.78
N GLN A 903 -34.96 48.10 -9.39
CA GLN A 903 -34.58 47.73 -8.02
C GLN A 903 -33.06 47.60 -7.93
N VAL A 904 -32.45 47.98 -6.82
CA VAL A 904 -30.98 47.94 -6.70
C VAL A 904 -30.57 47.08 -5.51
N VAL A 905 -29.65 46.15 -5.71
CA VAL A 905 -28.92 45.49 -4.62
C VAL A 905 -27.50 46.02 -4.66
N ALA A 906 -27.11 46.77 -3.64
CA ALA A 906 -25.79 47.40 -3.59
C ALA A 906 -25.01 46.90 -2.37
N HIS A 907 -23.72 46.64 -2.57
CA HIS A 907 -22.83 46.12 -1.53
C HIS A 907 -21.63 47.04 -1.29
N CYS A 908 -21.24 47.23 -0.03
CA CYS A 908 -20.01 47.92 0.38
C CYS A 908 -19.86 49.31 -0.27
N TYR A 909 -18.76 49.58 -0.98
CA TYR A 909 -18.53 50.84 -1.66
C TYR A 909 -19.58 51.16 -2.73
N GLY A 910 -20.13 50.13 -3.39
CA GLY A 910 -21.30 50.26 -4.24
C GLY A 910 -22.50 50.76 -3.45
N ALA A 911 -22.76 50.23 -2.26
CA ALA A 911 -23.83 50.73 -1.40
C ALA A 911 -23.61 52.18 -0.93
N THR A 912 -22.39 52.55 -0.56
CA THR A 912 -22.02 53.92 -0.18
C THR A 912 -22.27 54.89 -1.34
N THR A 913 -21.72 54.60 -2.52
CA THR A 913 -21.83 55.45 -3.71
C THR A 913 -23.24 55.48 -4.29
N PHE A 914 -23.98 54.37 -4.22
CA PHE A 914 -25.41 54.32 -4.55
C PHE A 914 -26.24 55.21 -3.61
N THR A 915 -25.95 55.15 -2.31
CA THR A 915 -26.61 55.99 -1.31
C THR A 915 -26.31 57.47 -1.57
N MET A 916 -25.04 57.81 -1.88
CA MET A 916 -24.66 59.16 -2.30
C MET A 916 -25.41 59.59 -3.57
N ALA A 917 -25.58 58.71 -4.56
CA ALA A 917 -26.32 59.00 -5.78
C ALA A 917 -27.80 59.32 -5.49
N MET A 918 -28.44 58.53 -4.64
CA MET A 918 -29.82 58.78 -4.17
C MET A 918 -29.94 60.15 -3.48
N LEU A 919 -29.01 60.46 -2.57
CA LEU A 919 -28.95 61.75 -1.87
C LEU A 919 -28.63 62.93 -2.82
N ALA A 920 -27.85 62.70 -3.88
CA ALA A 920 -27.61 63.69 -4.94
C ALA A 920 -28.82 63.91 -5.86
N GLY A 921 -29.81 63.02 -5.83
CA GLY A 921 -31.06 63.15 -6.57
C GLY A 921 -31.27 62.14 -7.70
N LEU A 922 -30.60 60.99 -7.68
CA LEU A 922 -30.84 59.88 -8.61
C LEU A 922 -32.34 59.55 -8.72
N LYS A 923 -32.82 59.36 -9.94
CA LYS A 923 -34.21 59.04 -10.26
C LYS A 923 -34.31 57.68 -10.95
N GLY A 924 -35.50 57.07 -10.88
CA GLY A 924 -35.77 55.80 -11.56
C GLY A 924 -35.43 54.55 -10.75
N VAL A 925 -35.22 54.67 -9.43
CA VAL A 925 -35.07 53.55 -8.50
C VAL A 925 -36.34 53.42 -7.66
N ARG A 926 -36.89 52.20 -7.55
CA ARG A 926 -38.16 51.95 -6.85
C ARG A 926 -38.01 51.32 -5.46
N SER A 927 -36.99 50.48 -5.25
CA SER A 927 -36.59 49.97 -3.94
C SER A 927 -35.13 49.50 -3.96
N ALA A 928 -34.55 49.26 -2.79
CA ALA A 928 -33.17 48.80 -2.69
C ALA A 928 -32.89 47.80 -1.56
N VAL A 929 -31.96 46.89 -1.80
CA VAL A 929 -31.28 46.10 -0.78
C VAL A 929 -29.88 46.67 -0.61
N ILE A 930 -29.53 47.08 0.61
CA ILE A 930 -28.23 47.67 0.92
C ILE A 930 -27.46 46.77 1.87
N SER A 931 -26.26 46.34 1.46
CA SER A 931 -25.41 45.42 2.21
C SER A 931 -24.20 46.11 2.86
N GLN A 932 -24.01 45.86 4.16
CA GLN A 932 -22.92 46.26 5.06
C GLN A 932 -22.74 47.74 5.40
N ILE A 933 -23.03 48.69 4.51
CA ILE A 933 -22.81 50.13 4.76
C ILE A 933 -23.75 50.99 3.91
N SER A 934 -24.09 52.19 4.39
CA SER A 934 -24.95 53.14 3.67
C SER A 934 -24.56 54.60 4.02
N THR A 935 -25.43 55.37 4.68
CA THR A 935 -25.19 56.80 4.99
C THR A 935 -24.23 57.01 6.15
N HIS A 936 -24.28 56.14 7.17
CA HIS A 936 -23.44 56.24 8.37
C HIS A 936 -22.35 55.18 8.37
N VAL A 937 -21.19 55.55 8.90
CA VAL A 937 -19.97 54.75 8.90
C VAL A 937 -19.50 54.56 10.34
N VAL A 938 -19.59 53.34 10.85
CA VAL A 938 -19.09 52.95 12.17
C VAL A 938 -18.10 51.80 11.96
N THR A 939 -16.86 51.99 12.38
CA THR A 939 -15.78 51.03 12.16
C THR A 939 -15.15 50.58 13.48
N PRO A 940 -14.46 49.43 13.52
CA PRO A 940 -13.66 49.04 14.68
C PRO A 940 -12.53 50.04 14.96
N ALA A 941 -12.05 50.08 16.21
CA ALA A 941 -11.01 51.02 16.65
C ALA A 941 -9.74 50.99 15.79
N MET A 942 -9.31 49.81 15.34
CA MET A 942 -8.13 49.66 14.48
C MET A 942 -8.31 50.31 13.10
N VAL A 943 -9.49 50.14 12.48
CA VAL A 943 -9.83 50.77 11.19
C VAL A 943 -9.92 52.29 11.37
N HIS A 944 -10.51 52.75 12.47
CA HIS A 944 -10.58 54.17 12.81
C HIS A 944 -9.18 54.78 13.03
N LEU A 945 -8.27 54.06 13.69
CA LEU A 945 -6.87 54.46 13.89
C LEU A 945 -6.12 54.55 12.55
N LYS A 946 -6.24 53.54 11.69
CA LYS A 946 -5.67 53.55 10.33
C LYS A 946 -6.16 54.76 9.51
N ALA A 947 -7.45 55.07 9.61
CA ALA A 947 -8.04 56.24 8.97
C ALA A 947 -7.58 57.58 9.59
N GLY A 948 -7.24 57.60 10.88
CA GLY A 948 -6.78 58.78 11.61
C GLY A 948 -5.30 59.13 11.40
N LEU A 949 -4.44 58.13 11.14
CA LEU A 949 -3.00 58.30 10.94
C LEU A 949 -2.60 58.90 9.57
N HIS A 950 -3.56 59.31 8.73
CA HIS A 950 -3.31 59.73 7.34
C HIS A 950 -2.48 58.71 6.53
N ALA A 951 -2.53 57.42 6.88
CA ALA A 951 -1.71 56.38 6.24
C ALA A 951 -1.83 56.36 4.69
N PRO A 952 -3.02 56.57 4.09
CA PRO A 952 -3.13 56.74 2.65
C PRO A 952 -2.36 57.93 2.10
N SER A 953 -2.41 59.07 2.79
CA SER A 953 -1.71 60.31 2.41
C SER A 953 -0.19 60.22 2.61
N VAL A 954 0.27 59.41 3.57
CA VAL A 954 1.69 59.10 3.79
C VAL A 954 2.21 58.17 2.69
N LEU A 955 1.42 57.17 2.27
CA LEU A 955 1.77 56.26 1.17
C LEU A 955 1.73 56.97 -0.19
N ASP A 956 0.77 57.87 -0.39
CA ASP A 956 0.69 58.75 -1.57
C ASP A 956 1.90 59.71 -1.63
N ALA A 957 2.31 60.29 -0.50
CA ALA A 957 3.53 61.11 -0.40
C ALA A 957 4.82 60.31 -0.66
N LEU A 958 4.78 58.97 -0.56
CA LEU A 958 5.86 58.04 -0.90
C LEU A 958 5.75 57.52 -2.35
N GLY A 959 4.78 58.00 -3.14
CA GLY A 959 4.62 57.67 -4.55
C GLY A 959 3.82 56.39 -4.84
N VAL A 960 3.02 55.89 -3.89
CA VAL A 960 2.14 54.72 -4.09
C VAL A 960 0.79 55.19 -4.60
N GLU A 961 0.47 54.95 -5.88
CA GLU A 961 -0.78 55.42 -6.51
C GLU A 961 -1.97 54.45 -6.35
N SER A 962 -1.70 53.17 -6.03
CA SER A 962 -2.70 52.12 -5.83
C SER A 962 -2.17 50.98 -4.94
N LEU A 963 -3.09 50.18 -4.41
CA LEU A 963 -2.79 48.94 -3.68
C LEU A 963 -3.43 47.75 -4.40
N THR A 964 -2.71 46.64 -4.46
CA THR A 964 -3.14 45.40 -5.13
C THR A 964 -3.23 44.23 -4.18
N THR A 965 -4.27 43.42 -4.34
CA THR A 965 -4.45 42.14 -3.62
C THR A 965 -3.72 40.98 -4.29
N ASN A 966 -3.30 41.12 -5.55
CA ASN A 966 -2.61 40.07 -6.28
C ASN A 966 -1.22 39.88 -5.69
N ALA A 967 -0.91 38.69 -5.21
CA ALA A 967 0.41 38.31 -4.71
C ALA A 967 0.95 37.15 -5.56
N SER A 968 2.06 37.38 -6.26
CA SER A 968 2.69 36.37 -7.12
C SER A 968 4.11 36.01 -6.68
N SER A 969 4.50 34.75 -6.90
CA SER A 969 5.83 34.22 -6.52
C SER A 969 7.00 34.83 -7.32
N HIS A 970 6.72 35.54 -8.42
CA HIS A 970 7.70 36.20 -9.28
C HIS A 970 8.05 37.64 -8.87
N GLU A 971 7.47 38.15 -7.78
CA GLU A 971 7.76 39.50 -7.29
C GLU A 971 9.15 39.63 -6.64
N GLY A 972 9.69 40.86 -6.65
CA GLY A 972 11.01 41.19 -6.11
C GLY A 972 11.15 40.91 -4.61
N PHE A 973 12.39 40.95 -4.10
CA PHE A 973 12.73 40.64 -2.70
C PHE A 973 11.90 41.45 -1.68
N PHE A 974 11.67 42.73 -1.94
CA PHE A 974 10.91 43.61 -1.04
C PHE A 974 9.42 43.24 -0.94
N SER A 975 8.79 42.82 -2.03
CA SER A 975 7.40 42.34 -2.00
C SER A 975 7.25 41.08 -1.16
N ARG A 976 8.20 40.14 -1.29
CA ARG A 976 8.21 38.92 -0.46
C ARG A 976 8.42 39.20 1.02
N LEU A 977 9.24 40.20 1.36
CA LEU A 977 9.41 40.66 2.76
C LEU A 977 8.13 41.35 3.28
N TYR A 978 7.47 42.14 2.44
CA TYR A 978 6.18 42.77 2.73
C TYR A 978 5.09 41.73 3.02
N ASP A 979 4.93 40.72 2.16
CA ASP A 979 3.95 39.64 2.38
C ASP A 979 4.24 38.84 3.65
N ARG A 980 5.53 38.58 3.93
CA ARG A 980 5.95 37.91 5.17
C ARG A 980 5.61 38.75 6.41
N ALA A 981 5.72 40.07 6.33
CA ALA A 981 5.32 40.96 7.42
C ALA A 981 3.80 40.97 7.62
N LEU A 982 3.02 40.84 6.55
CA LEU A 982 1.55 40.78 6.64
C LEU A 982 1.03 39.51 7.32
N ALA A 983 1.79 38.42 7.34
CA ALA A 983 1.44 37.22 8.13
C ALA A 983 1.36 37.49 9.65
N LEU A 984 1.96 38.60 10.13
CA LEU A 984 1.87 39.05 11.52
C LEU A 984 0.70 40.02 11.76
N TYR A 985 -0.08 40.33 10.72
CA TYR A 985 -1.23 41.23 10.85
C TYR A 985 -2.31 40.58 11.72
N PRO A 986 -2.80 41.25 12.77
CA PRO A 986 -3.75 40.66 13.70
C PRO A 986 -5.09 40.37 13.00
N VAL A 987 -5.48 39.10 12.98
CA VAL A 987 -6.79 38.59 12.57
C VAL A 987 -7.42 37.82 13.73
N GLY A 988 -8.72 37.51 13.64
CA GLY A 988 -9.43 36.78 14.70
C GLY A 988 -8.99 35.32 14.84
N ASP A 989 -9.32 34.69 15.96
CA ASP A 989 -9.07 33.26 16.18
C ASP A 989 -9.80 32.44 15.10
N GLY A 990 -9.07 31.57 14.39
CA GLY A 990 -9.61 30.76 13.29
C GLY A 990 -9.54 31.38 11.89
N GLU A 991 -9.00 32.60 11.78
CA GLU A 991 -8.91 33.37 10.52
C GLU A 991 -7.48 33.44 9.94
N HIS A 992 -6.57 32.63 10.49
CA HIS A 992 -5.22 32.46 9.98
C HIS A 992 -5.20 31.47 8.81
N CYS A 993 -4.42 31.79 7.77
CA CYS A 993 -4.14 30.92 6.64
C CYS A 993 -2.76 31.26 6.04
N ASN A 994 -2.30 30.45 5.08
CA ASN A 994 -1.02 30.72 4.40
C ASN A 994 -1.15 31.56 3.12
N SER A 995 -2.36 31.97 2.72
CA SER A 995 -2.60 32.68 1.47
C SER A 995 -2.12 34.14 1.53
N ALA A 996 -1.09 34.46 0.73
CA ALA A 996 -0.59 35.83 0.59
C ALA A 996 -1.66 36.78 0.04
N VAL A 997 -2.56 36.29 -0.81
CA VAL A 997 -3.69 37.06 -1.34
C VAL A 997 -4.68 37.39 -0.22
N CYS A 998 -5.02 36.43 0.64
CA CYS A 998 -5.88 36.63 1.81
C CYS A 998 -5.26 37.68 2.77
N HIS A 999 -3.96 37.58 3.05
CA HIS A 999 -3.25 38.56 3.87
C HIS A 999 -3.28 39.98 3.29
N ARG A 1000 -3.05 40.14 1.98
CA ARG A 1000 -3.15 41.46 1.32
C ARG A 1000 -4.58 42.01 1.40
N ILE A 1001 -5.61 41.17 1.17
CA ILE A 1001 -7.02 41.57 1.30
C ILE A 1001 -7.31 42.07 2.72
N SER A 1002 -6.96 41.27 3.75
CA SER A 1002 -7.18 41.61 5.16
C SER A 1002 -6.44 42.88 5.58
N PHE A 1003 -5.23 43.09 5.06
CA PHE A 1003 -4.48 44.32 5.31
C PHE A 1003 -5.15 45.56 4.69
N MET A 1004 -5.58 45.44 3.42
CA MET A 1004 -6.18 46.53 2.64
C MET A 1004 -7.57 46.93 3.13
N TYR A 1005 -8.42 45.95 3.42
CA TYR A 1005 -9.86 46.19 3.67
C TYR A 1005 -10.35 45.79 5.07
N SER A 1006 -9.46 45.31 5.96
CA SER A 1006 -9.83 44.58 7.19
C SER A 1006 -10.35 43.16 6.88
N LEU A 1007 -10.69 42.38 7.90
CA LEU A 1007 -11.24 41.03 7.73
C LEU A 1007 -12.60 41.12 7.03
N LEU A 1008 -12.67 40.66 5.77
CA LEU A 1008 -13.86 40.77 4.93
C LEU A 1008 -14.79 39.57 5.01
N TYR A 1009 -14.26 38.40 5.36
CA TYR A 1009 -14.99 37.14 5.37
C TYR A 1009 -14.51 36.32 6.55
N GLU A 1010 -15.39 35.46 7.04
CA GLU A 1010 -15.03 34.38 7.96
C GLU A 1010 -14.57 33.18 7.12
N HIS A 1011 -13.41 32.58 7.42
CA HIS A 1011 -12.92 31.42 6.66
C HIS A 1011 -13.91 30.23 6.73
N ALA A 1012 -14.71 30.15 7.80
CA ALA A 1012 -15.80 29.19 7.93
C ALA A 1012 -16.87 29.30 6.81
N GLN A 1013 -17.05 30.49 6.22
CA GLN A 1013 -17.98 30.75 5.12
C GLN A 1013 -17.35 30.51 3.74
N LEU A 1014 -16.05 30.23 3.66
CA LEU A 1014 -15.37 29.92 2.40
C LEU A 1014 -15.22 28.41 2.22
N ASN A 1015 -15.49 27.95 1.00
CA ASN A 1015 -15.04 26.62 0.56
C ASN A 1015 -13.65 26.76 -0.10
N PHE A 1016 -12.94 25.64 -0.28
CA PHE A 1016 -11.57 25.68 -0.82
C PHE A 1016 -11.50 26.38 -2.18
N ALA A 1017 -12.42 26.05 -3.10
CA ALA A 1017 -12.43 26.62 -4.44
C ALA A 1017 -12.61 28.15 -4.44
N THR A 1018 -13.35 28.72 -3.48
CA THR A 1018 -13.54 30.17 -3.35
C THR A 1018 -12.30 30.83 -2.75
N HIS A 1019 -11.70 30.24 -1.72
CA HIS A 1019 -10.49 30.77 -1.08
C HIS A 1019 -9.28 30.76 -2.02
N ASP A 1020 -9.06 29.64 -2.72
CA ASP A 1020 -7.97 29.49 -3.70
C ASP A 1020 -8.09 30.50 -4.86
N ARG A 1021 -9.33 30.91 -5.20
CA ARG A 1021 -9.61 31.84 -6.31
C ARG A 1021 -9.94 33.27 -5.87
N LEU A 1022 -9.57 33.68 -4.66
CA LEU A 1022 -9.75 35.06 -4.22
C LEU A 1022 -9.08 36.07 -5.17
N TYR A 1023 -7.97 35.71 -5.80
CA TYR A 1023 -7.28 36.55 -6.79
C TYR A 1023 -8.11 36.81 -8.07
N GLU A 1024 -9.13 36.00 -8.37
CA GLU A 1024 -10.05 36.25 -9.49
C GLU A 1024 -11.17 37.23 -9.12
N LEU A 1025 -11.47 37.35 -7.82
CA LEU A 1025 -12.57 38.17 -7.30
C LEU A 1025 -12.10 39.56 -6.86
N PHE A 1026 -10.88 39.64 -6.34
CA PHE A 1026 -10.25 40.86 -5.82
C PHE A 1026 -9.14 41.36 -6.74
N GLY A 1027 -8.90 42.66 -6.72
CA GLY A 1027 -7.83 43.28 -7.49
C GLY A 1027 -7.40 44.64 -6.95
N GLU A 1028 -6.93 45.48 -7.86
CA GLU A 1028 -6.34 46.78 -7.55
C GLU A 1028 -7.40 47.81 -7.14
N ALA A 1029 -7.10 48.59 -6.09
CA ALA A 1029 -7.89 49.74 -5.66
C ALA A 1029 -7.01 50.99 -5.52
N THR A 1030 -7.55 52.14 -5.94
CA THR A 1030 -6.81 53.39 -6.02
C THR A 1030 -6.76 54.12 -4.69
N MET A 1031 -5.69 54.88 -4.46
CA MET A 1031 -5.53 55.64 -3.22
C MET A 1031 -6.62 56.68 -3.02
N ARG A 1032 -7.08 57.35 -4.08
CA ARG A 1032 -8.16 58.35 -3.96
C ARG A 1032 -9.47 57.77 -3.45
N ALA A 1033 -9.79 56.51 -3.77
CA ALA A 1033 -10.94 55.81 -3.22
C ALA A 1033 -10.79 55.52 -1.72
N PHE A 1034 -9.60 55.08 -1.29
CA PHE A 1034 -9.28 54.87 0.14
C PHE A 1034 -9.29 56.17 0.94
N GLU A 1035 -8.80 57.28 0.38
CA GLU A 1035 -8.84 58.60 1.02
C GLU A 1035 -10.28 59.05 1.30
N GLY A 1036 -11.18 58.86 0.34
CA GLY A 1036 -12.61 59.15 0.49
C GLY A 1036 -13.25 58.32 1.61
N LEU A 1037 -12.99 57.01 1.64
CA LEU A 1037 -13.46 56.12 2.70
C LEU A 1037 -12.91 56.50 4.08
N ALA A 1038 -11.62 56.85 4.16
CA ALA A 1038 -11.00 57.30 5.40
C ALA A 1038 -11.62 58.62 5.89
N LEU A 1039 -11.93 59.55 4.98
CA LEU A 1039 -12.60 60.80 5.30
C LEU A 1039 -14.02 60.57 5.84
N MET A 1040 -14.81 59.73 5.18
CA MET A 1040 -16.15 59.33 5.65
C MET A 1040 -16.08 58.61 7.00
N THR A 1041 -15.08 57.76 7.21
CA THR A 1041 -14.85 57.06 8.49
C THR A 1041 -14.55 58.04 9.62
N ARG A 1042 -13.72 59.07 9.36
CA ARG A 1042 -13.43 60.12 10.37
C ARG A 1042 -14.64 60.99 10.68
N LYS A 1043 -15.49 61.26 9.68
CA LYS A 1043 -16.73 62.05 9.85
C LYS A 1043 -17.88 61.23 10.46
N GLY A 1044 -17.86 59.91 10.29
CA GLY A 1044 -18.90 58.98 10.76
C GLY A 1044 -20.09 58.86 9.81
N HIS A 1045 -20.04 59.49 8.64
CA HIS A 1045 -21.08 59.50 7.62
C HIS A 1045 -20.54 59.92 6.24
N VAL A 1046 -21.35 59.77 5.19
CA VAL A 1046 -20.98 60.11 3.80
C VAL A 1046 -20.82 61.61 3.57
N VAL A 1047 -19.70 62.00 2.96
CA VAL A 1047 -19.33 63.39 2.64
C VAL A 1047 -18.77 63.47 1.21
N ASP A 1048 -18.66 64.68 0.65
CA ASP A 1048 -17.99 64.87 -0.65
C ASP A 1048 -16.46 64.71 -0.55
N ALA A 1049 -15.79 64.71 -1.71
CA ALA A 1049 -14.33 64.62 -1.81
C ALA A 1049 -13.58 65.72 -1.03
N GLU A 1050 -14.22 66.85 -0.74
CA GLU A 1050 -13.66 67.94 0.07
C GLU A 1050 -14.03 67.83 1.58
N GLY A 1051 -14.83 66.83 1.95
CA GLY A 1051 -15.23 66.55 3.34
C GLY A 1051 -16.39 67.38 3.87
N LYS A 1052 -17.20 67.96 2.97
CA LYS A 1052 -18.40 68.74 3.30
C LYS A 1052 -19.64 67.85 3.30
N ASP A 1053 -20.58 68.22 4.16
CA ASP A 1053 -21.85 67.52 4.36
C ASP A 1053 -22.90 67.92 3.31
N VAL A 1054 -22.66 67.58 2.03
CA VAL A 1054 -23.58 67.92 0.93
C VAL A 1054 -24.69 66.88 0.71
N TYR A 1055 -24.54 65.68 1.27
CA TYR A 1055 -25.47 64.55 1.06
C TYR A 1055 -26.54 64.42 2.16
N LEU A 1056 -26.15 64.41 3.44
CA LEU A 1056 -27.07 64.22 4.57
C LEU A 1056 -28.19 65.27 4.70
N PRO A 1057 -28.05 66.53 4.23
CA PRO A 1057 -29.19 67.45 4.21
C PRO A 1057 -30.38 66.98 3.37
N HIS A 1058 -30.21 65.94 2.56
CA HIS A 1058 -31.21 65.43 1.61
C HIS A 1058 -31.73 64.02 1.92
N LEU A 1059 -31.74 63.61 3.19
CA LEU A 1059 -32.25 62.30 3.62
C LEU A 1059 -33.69 62.02 3.16
N ASP A 1060 -34.49 63.04 2.86
CA ASP A 1060 -35.82 62.92 2.25
C ASP A 1060 -35.80 62.18 0.90
N ARG A 1061 -34.69 62.23 0.16
CA ARG A 1061 -34.52 61.56 -1.13
C ARG A 1061 -34.32 60.05 -1.00
N MET A 1062 -34.11 59.54 0.20
CA MET A 1062 -34.06 58.12 0.54
C MET A 1062 -35.42 57.55 0.98
N ALA A 1063 -36.53 58.29 0.76
CA ALA A 1063 -37.89 57.85 1.04
C ALA A 1063 -38.42 56.83 0.01
N ILE A 1064 -37.71 55.72 -0.14
CA ILE A 1064 -38.12 54.51 -0.88
C ILE A 1064 -38.03 53.29 0.05
N PRO A 1065 -38.69 52.17 -0.26
CA PRO A 1065 -38.49 50.93 0.48
C PRO A 1065 -37.02 50.46 0.41
N ILE A 1066 -36.39 50.22 1.56
CA ILE A 1066 -35.02 49.71 1.64
C ILE A 1066 -34.91 48.59 2.68
N ARG A 1067 -34.23 47.50 2.32
CA ARG A 1067 -33.78 46.47 3.28
C ARG A 1067 -32.27 46.53 3.46
N PHE A 1068 -31.83 46.58 4.71
CA PHE A 1068 -30.42 46.53 5.09
C PHE A 1068 -30.03 45.11 5.51
N ILE A 1069 -28.94 44.61 4.95
CA ILE A 1069 -28.35 43.30 5.30
C ILE A 1069 -26.94 43.54 5.84
N HIS A 1070 -26.63 42.95 7.00
CA HIS A 1070 -25.34 43.15 7.66
C HIS A 1070 -24.85 41.83 8.25
N GLY A 1071 -23.56 41.50 8.10
CA GLY A 1071 -22.96 40.36 8.81
C GLY A 1071 -22.72 40.69 10.29
N ALA A 1072 -23.04 39.78 11.20
CA ALA A 1072 -22.83 40.00 12.63
C ALA A 1072 -21.34 40.19 12.98
N GLU A 1073 -20.46 39.46 12.30
CA GLU A 1073 -19.01 39.42 12.56
C GLU A 1073 -18.20 40.42 11.72
N ASN A 1074 -18.89 41.36 11.04
CA ASN A 1074 -18.25 42.30 10.12
C ASN A 1074 -17.23 43.23 10.83
N GLN A 1075 -15.93 42.97 10.61
CA GLN A 1075 -14.82 43.77 11.14
C GLN A 1075 -14.33 44.87 10.18
N CYS A 1076 -15.00 45.08 9.04
CA CYS A 1076 -14.75 46.19 8.14
C CYS A 1076 -15.63 47.39 8.52
N PHE A 1077 -16.95 47.16 8.63
CA PHE A 1077 -17.93 48.13 9.14
C PHE A 1077 -18.82 47.44 10.16
N LEU A 1078 -18.86 47.96 11.38
CA LEU A 1078 -19.63 47.36 12.46
C LEU A 1078 -21.14 47.39 12.14
N PRO A 1079 -21.92 46.40 12.61
CA PRO A 1079 -23.39 46.36 12.46
C PRO A 1079 -24.09 47.68 12.85
N ALA A 1080 -23.53 48.41 13.82
CA ALA A 1080 -23.97 49.73 14.25
C ALA A 1080 -24.08 50.76 13.09
N SER A 1081 -23.35 50.58 11.98
CA SER A 1081 -23.40 51.45 10.80
C SER A 1081 -24.79 51.48 10.15
N THR A 1082 -25.34 50.30 9.86
CA THR A 1082 -26.66 50.18 9.24
C THR A 1082 -27.77 50.41 10.25
N GLU A 1083 -27.55 50.07 11.52
CA GLU A 1083 -28.48 50.38 12.62
C GLU A 1083 -28.70 51.89 12.73
N LYS A 1084 -27.62 52.67 12.87
CA LYS A 1084 -27.69 54.14 12.91
C LYS A 1084 -28.31 54.75 11.66
N THR A 1085 -28.01 54.18 10.49
CA THR A 1085 -28.63 54.61 9.23
C THR A 1085 -30.15 54.41 9.24
N VAL A 1086 -30.61 53.24 9.68
CA VAL A 1086 -32.04 52.92 9.76
C VAL A 1086 -32.74 53.82 10.77
N GLU A 1087 -32.15 54.07 11.94
CA GLU A 1087 -32.71 54.98 12.95
C GLU A 1087 -32.92 56.39 12.39
N VAL A 1088 -31.89 56.96 11.77
CA VAL A 1088 -31.92 58.32 11.22
C VAL A 1088 -32.91 58.43 10.05
N LEU A 1089 -32.92 57.45 9.15
CA LEU A 1089 -33.87 57.43 8.03
C LEU A 1089 -35.31 57.23 8.51
N SER A 1090 -35.54 56.34 9.47
CA SER A 1090 -36.86 56.09 10.05
C SER A 1090 -37.42 57.31 10.76
N ALA A 1091 -36.57 58.05 11.48
CA ALA A 1091 -36.94 59.29 12.14
C ALA A 1091 -37.32 60.39 11.13
N ARG A 1092 -36.69 60.40 9.94
CA ARG A 1092 -36.92 61.43 8.91
C ARG A 1092 -38.09 61.11 7.96
N ASN A 1093 -38.20 59.86 7.50
CA ASN A 1093 -39.10 59.44 6.41
C ASN A 1093 -40.20 58.46 6.86
N GLY A 1094 -40.19 58.02 8.12
CA GLY A 1094 -41.10 57.01 8.67
C GLY A 1094 -40.51 55.60 8.63
N ALA A 1095 -40.71 54.85 9.72
CA ALA A 1095 -40.11 53.52 9.90
C ALA A 1095 -40.61 52.44 8.92
N GLY A 1096 -41.81 52.60 8.36
CA GLY A 1096 -42.42 51.57 7.49
C GLY A 1096 -41.71 51.31 6.17
N LEU A 1097 -40.79 52.20 5.75
CA LEU A 1097 -40.00 52.04 4.53
C LEU A 1097 -38.74 51.20 4.72
N TYR A 1098 -38.30 50.97 5.96
CA TYR A 1098 -36.98 50.40 6.24
C TYR A 1098 -37.07 49.09 7.02
N SER A 1099 -36.24 48.11 6.64
CA SER A 1099 -36.09 46.85 7.38
C SER A 1099 -34.61 46.47 7.48
N ARG A 1100 -34.22 45.73 8.52
CA ARG A 1100 -32.82 45.37 8.76
C ARG A 1100 -32.70 43.93 9.22
N ASN A 1101 -31.74 43.20 8.66
CA ASN A 1101 -31.38 41.83 9.01
C ASN A 1101 -29.88 41.77 9.31
N VAL A 1102 -29.53 41.25 10.49
CA VAL A 1102 -28.15 40.94 10.88
C VAL A 1102 -27.99 39.43 10.85
N ILE A 1103 -26.99 38.95 10.13
CA ILE A 1103 -26.79 37.52 9.87
C ILE A 1103 -25.68 36.97 10.79
N PRO A 1104 -25.98 36.10 11.77
CA PRO A 1104 -24.98 35.50 12.66
C PRO A 1104 -23.97 34.64 11.90
N GLY A 1105 -22.69 34.68 12.28
CA GLY A 1105 -21.63 33.86 11.66
C GLY A 1105 -21.23 34.26 10.24
N TYR A 1106 -21.65 35.46 9.80
CA TYR A 1106 -21.28 36.06 8.52
C TYR A 1106 -20.50 37.35 8.76
N GLY A 1107 -19.38 37.50 8.05
CA GLY A 1107 -18.56 38.70 7.97
C GLY A 1107 -19.10 39.72 6.96
N HIS A 1108 -18.19 40.53 6.39
CA HIS A 1108 -18.55 41.62 5.49
C HIS A 1108 -19.10 41.12 4.14
N ILE A 1109 -18.30 40.40 3.36
CA ILE A 1109 -18.64 40.00 1.99
C ILE A 1109 -19.30 38.61 1.94
N ASP A 1110 -19.29 37.86 3.04
CA ASP A 1110 -19.94 36.54 3.14
C ASP A 1110 -21.42 36.58 2.79
N CYS A 1111 -22.10 37.71 3.06
CA CYS A 1111 -23.50 37.91 2.68
C CYS A 1111 -23.74 37.92 1.16
N ILE A 1112 -22.67 37.97 0.34
CA ILE A 1112 -22.71 38.03 -1.12
C ILE A 1112 -22.27 36.72 -1.77
N PHE A 1113 -21.27 36.01 -1.23
CA PHE A 1113 -20.78 34.75 -1.81
C PHE A 1113 -20.37 33.68 -0.78
N GLY A 1114 -20.74 33.80 0.49
CA GLY A 1114 -20.52 32.74 1.47
C GLY A 1114 -21.14 31.43 1.00
N LYS A 1115 -20.50 30.30 1.31
CA LYS A 1115 -20.87 28.98 0.78
C LYS A 1115 -22.34 28.59 1.04
N SER A 1116 -22.92 29.11 2.12
CA SER A 1116 -24.31 28.90 2.52
C SER A 1116 -25.23 30.13 2.31
N ALA A 1117 -24.74 31.22 1.71
CA ALA A 1117 -25.46 32.48 1.61
C ALA A 1117 -26.81 32.36 0.85
N SER A 1118 -26.92 31.38 -0.05
CA SER A 1118 -28.16 31.12 -0.79
C SER A 1118 -29.32 30.60 0.08
N THR A 1119 -29.00 30.02 1.22
CA THR A 1119 -29.97 29.54 2.21
C THR A 1119 -30.17 30.59 3.30
N ASP A 1120 -29.10 31.22 3.77
CA ASP A 1120 -29.16 32.03 5.00
C ASP A 1120 -29.42 33.52 4.74
N VAL A 1121 -29.07 34.04 3.55
CA VAL A 1121 -29.05 35.48 3.27
C VAL A 1121 -29.96 35.88 2.12
N TYR A 1122 -29.82 35.25 0.95
CA TYR A 1122 -30.56 35.65 -0.25
C TYR A 1122 -32.09 35.61 -0.11
N PRO A 1123 -32.70 34.70 0.69
CA PRO A 1123 -34.14 34.74 0.92
C PRO A 1123 -34.64 36.08 1.48
N PHE A 1124 -33.86 36.75 2.34
CA PHE A 1124 -34.21 38.09 2.81
C PHE A 1124 -34.13 39.15 1.71
N MET A 1125 -33.25 38.99 0.71
CA MET A 1125 -33.21 39.88 -0.45
C MET A 1125 -34.45 39.70 -1.31
N VAL A 1126 -34.79 38.45 -1.64
CA VAL A 1126 -35.95 38.12 -2.47
C VAL A 1126 -37.25 38.53 -1.80
N GLU A 1127 -37.42 38.29 -0.50
CA GLU A 1127 -38.62 38.71 0.24
C GLU A 1127 -38.85 40.22 0.15
N HIS A 1128 -37.79 41.02 0.21
CA HIS A 1128 -37.90 42.48 0.05
C HIS A 1128 -38.25 42.88 -1.38
N LEU A 1129 -37.55 42.29 -2.35
CA LEU A 1129 -37.75 42.59 -3.77
C LEU A 1129 -39.15 42.18 -4.22
N ASP A 1130 -39.70 41.05 -3.74
CA ASP A 1130 -41.04 40.56 -4.08
C ASP A 1130 -42.14 41.47 -3.52
N ARG A 1131 -41.87 42.12 -2.38
CA ARG A 1131 -42.82 43.03 -1.72
C ARG A 1131 -42.89 44.42 -2.36
N THR A 1132 -41.90 44.80 -3.19
CA THR A 1132 -41.66 46.19 -3.62
C THR A 1132 -41.54 46.32 -5.14
#